data_AF-A0A4R2STK5-F1
#
_entry.id   AF-A0A4R2STK5-F1
#
_cell.length_a   1.000
_cell.length_b   1.000
_cell.length_c   1.000
_cell.angle_alpha   90.00
_cell.angle_beta   90.00
_cell.angle_gamma   90.00
#
_symmetry.space_group_name_H-M   'P 1'
#
loop_
_entity.id
_entity.type
_entity.pdbx_description
1 polymer ?
#
loop_
_entity_poly.entity_id
_entity_poly.type
_entity_poly.pdbx_seq_one_letter_code
_entity_poly.pdbx_strand_id
1 'polypeptide(L)'
;MSTTLKVLSAKKVIASHQIEKGNPLIIDARDKSNYQLIDDSTGLGPQNIIAKREGNDLKVFLEDGDMSADVIIKNYYDDQTENTSNLLVGQHENGNIYAYVPESGIKTDAVSMLAEEVIAPQALGGEEIGAFWAFNPWWLLALAPIAAGIAIAASSGGSDSGNNGGNSKPNTPRVPGDVDGDGDADDNDNDTTTEKGAPKVSVPEAEDGFINKDEADSDGGVPVEVTLPKNTKEGDTVTVIVTKPDGSKTEVPHVVTGTEESAGKVAVTIPTTEIATDGDYKVSAKVTTPDGQSSKESAEVPFKVDQTAPAAPDAEAQTDGSVTVTPKDENPVTVKYTDENGKEQEFTVKKDDTGNWVSEGKPENVTIDSNTGKVTISATEVKDDSTVTATSNDPAGNTAKDEAEAKTPEITEKPIIDITEIAGDTQAADFNDDGTAATQPSDIYAQISPAEAAGGFLIRGTSKDITDGITVTISEKGGTAIVTKTATLAEDGSWSVMVDANSLTDYSSTKEYEVKASGTSATGVVEDIDYTASTPQVTEIKLKDNLTDEPLVDGTYQYTDFYTDGDAKYVGDVSSATGLSTATSLATGLTNDKAAVLEFTLDKAPVAGQVVKVYRYELSENSTEYGKTDVSSDMTTSDDLTYTVIPKGDNVLKDTYSQGYRYEVVIEDKNGDELSTGAKGTFDFRLDSLVEQMSVEKFDINTGEVVFAPTGLSEVNATIEYRYATGSGKSEWVKVEADASGKYNLKLTNFDRFVAGALEIRTTDAAGNVSESKVSLLRNLFSDLTTEGGPLTNPNKDFDQSLITNGNILGKQKTGTAAQGAITATDDNDTIIVGLDYKPFGGFGVSNGSIGSTVGQNINVDLGAGNDSLQARGTAQSMNSGRIAMGSGSDRISIDKDLLIGGYTFDLGQIEDKTSDTNILYVGGNTNNAINLNIYGGAGNDAVHIDGTMDGNKTVNLGEGHNELRVGYGTSSGGDLTKKIDFTAGSGDDIISVKGSINTIAGQTQKFDLGDGNNFIEVGKNVDTDGTFTFGNGTDTVNIKGTLKGGIFAFGDGDDSVTVGSILKSGTDNVKIDMGNGDDVITVTGTGFNTGNGAINGGEGNDTIFLHGADLKLDMSQVLNVETIDMRTITGGTGNQKVAFTLADLQRTGDSITKLYIKGDAGDTVDFGNNNGNGTNNAARTDSNGNTEYWDNGGTREIKNNWAVWEKTGSDIVENGIVYDKYTYKGPTGQVNDEEVYIQQGVNII
;
A
#
# COMPACT_ATOMS: atom_id res chain seq x y z
N MET A 1 10.98 7.97 -43.25
CA MET A 1 11.63 9.26 -43.54
C MET A 1 11.85 9.95 -42.21
N SER A 2 12.93 10.71 -41.99
CA SER A 2 12.98 11.60 -40.83
C SER A 2 12.41 12.93 -41.27
N THR A 3 11.37 13.39 -40.58
CA THR A 3 10.62 14.58 -40.97
C THR A 3 10.58 15.51 -39.77
N THR A 4 10.87 16.78 -39.99
CA THR A 4 10.71 17.84 -39.00
C THR A 4 9.39 18.57 -39.23
N LEU A 5 8.63 18.80 -38.15
CA LEU A 5 7.53 19.75 -38.12
C LEU A 5 8.02 21.07 -37.49
N LYS A 6 7.96 22.17 -38.24
CA LYS A 6 8.18 23.51 -37.71
C LYS A 6 6.87 24.25 -37.53
N VAL A 7 6.66 24.82 -36.34
CA VAL A 7 5.55 25.74 -36.07
C VAL A 7 6.04 27.16 -36.30
N LEU A 8 5.37 27.90 -37.18
CA LEU A 8 5.80 29.20 -37.69
C LEU A 8 4.75 30.26 -37.38
N SER A 9 5.18 31.43 -36.90
CA SER A 9 4.36 32.63 -36.91
C SER A 9 4.72 33.50 -38.11
N ALA A 10 3.94 34.55 -38.36
CA ALA A 10 4.18 35.58 -39.39
C ALA A 10 5.64 36.07 -39.52
N LYS A 11 6.44 35.99 -38.45
CA LYS A 11 7.79 36.59 -38.36
C LYS A 11 8.93 35.61 -38.02
N LYS A 12 8.67 34.41 -37.46
CA LYS A 12 9.74 33.50 -37.00
C LYS A 12 9.29 32.03 -36.86
N VAL A 13 10.27 31.13 -36.80
CA VAL A 13 10.07 29.76 -36.30
C VAL A 13 9.82 29.82 -34.79
N ILE A 14 8.69 29.31 -34.33
CA ILE A 14 8.28 29.28 -32.92
C ILE A 14 8.74 27.99 -32.24
N ALA A 15 8.60 26.86 -32.93
CA ALA A 15 9.00 25.55 -32.44
C ALA A 15 9.43 24.65 -33.60
N SER A 16 10.25 23.64 -33.31
CA SER A 16 10.73 22.65 -34.26
C SER A 16 10.74 21.29 -33.58
N HIS A 17 9.98 20.34 -34.11
CA HIS A 17 9.79 19.01 -33.54
C HIS A 17 10.23 17.96 -34.54
N GLN A 18 10.98 16.97 -34.06
CA GLN A 18 11.33 15.78 -34.84
C GLN A 18 10.16 14.79 -34.80
N ILE A 19 9.79 14.23 -35.95
CA ILE A 19 8.75 13.20 -36.06
C ILE A 19 9.45 11.84 -36.06
N GLU A 20 9.18 11.05 -35.02
CA GLU A 20 9.73 9.69 -34.88
C GLU A 20 8.78 8.66 -35.50
N LYS A 21 9.32 7.79 -36.35
CA LYS A 21 8.54 6.75 -37.02
C LYS A 21 7.85 5.82 -36.00
N GLY A 22 6.53 5.70 -36.09
CA GLY A 22 5.69 4.84 -35.24
C GLY A 22 5.23 5.45 -33.92
N ASN A 23 5.61 6.70 -33.62
CA ASN A 23 5.14 7.46 -32.46
C ASN A 23 4.53 8.80 -32.92
N PRO A 24 3.21 9.01 -32.81
CA PRO A 24 2.58 10.27 -33.25
C PRO A 24 3.15 11.47 -32.47
N LEU A 25 3.59 12.50 -33.19
CA LEU A 25 3.87 13.81 -32.60
C LEU A 25 2.53 14.50 -32.28
N ILE A 26 2.28 14.76 -31.00
CA ILE A 26 1.05 15.43 -30.54
C ILE A 26 1.39 16.85 -30.09
N ILE A 27 0.78 17.86 -30.73
CA ILE A 27 0.95 19.28 -30.36
C ILE A 27 -0.41 20.00 -30.37
N ASP A 28 -0.55 21.07 -29.59
CA ASP A 28 -1.73 21.93 -29.65
C ASP A 28 -1.61 22.95 -30.79
N ALA A 29 -2.73 23.21 -31.46
CA ALA A 29 -2.80 24.25 -32.47
C ALA A 29 -2.60 25.64 -31.83
N ARG A 30 -1.82 26.49 -32.49
CA ARG A 30 -1.73 27.93 -32.23
C ARG A 30 -2.48 28.70 -33.30
N ASP A 31 -3.17 29.77 -32.89
CA ASP A 31 -3.83 30.72 -33.80
C ASP A 31 -2.81 31.38 -34.74
N LYS A 32 -3.22 31.67 -35.98
CA LYS A 32 -2.45 32.36 -37.04
C LYS A 32 -1.05 31.78 -37.26
N SER A 33 -0.92 30.45 -37.13
CA SER A 33 0.36 29.75 -37.24
C SER A 33 0.35 28.81 -38.44
N ASN A 34 1.49 28.77 -39.14
CA ASN A 34 1.71 27.80 -40.21
C ASN A 34 2.54 26.63 -39.69
N TYR A 35 2.21 25.43 -40.15
CA TYR A 35 2.89 24.19 -39.81
C TYR A 35 3.67 23.72 -41.03
N GLN A 36 4.99 23.81 -40.98
CA GLN A 36 5.85 23.43 -42.11
C GLN A 36 6.41 22.03 -41.90
N LEU A 37 6.11 21.13 -42.84
CA LEU A 37 6.75 19.81 -42.93
C LEU A 37 8.03 19.90 -43.75
N ILE A 38 9.09 19.25 -43.25
CA ILE A 38 10.41 19.20 -43.90
C ILE A 38 10.91 17.76 -43.82
N ASP A 39 11.14 17.11 -44.96
CA ASP A 39 11.91 15.88 -45.04
C ASP A 39 13.39 16.23 -44.84
N ASP A 40 13.99 15.75 -43.75
CA ASP A 40 15.34 16.16 -43.36
C ASP A 40 16.41 15.69 -44.36
N SER A 41 16.10 14.68 -45.18
CA SER A 41 17.03 14.15 -46.19
C SER A 41 17.12 15.04 -47.44
N THR A 42 16.05 15.75 -47.77
CA THR A 42 15.97 16.62 -48.96
C THR A 42 15.95 18.11 -48.63
N GLY A 43 15.57 18.48 -47.39
CA GLY A 43 15.31 19.85 -46.98
C GLY A 43 14.01 20.43 -47.56
N LEU A 44 13.20 19.61 -48.24
CA LEU A 44 11.95 19.98 -48.90
C LEU A 44 10.76 19.39 -48.15
N GLY A 45 9.54 19.89 -48.40
CA GLY A 45 8.33 19.26 -47.86
C GLY A 45 8.03 17.92 -48.56
N PRO A 46 7.50 16.91 -47.84
CA PRO A 46 6.95 15.71 -48.47
C PRO A 46 5.98 16.07 -49.60
N GLN A 47 6.11 15.42 -50.76
CA GLN A 47 5.31 15.80 -51.93
C GLN A 47 3.83 15.46 -51.77
N ASN A 48 3.52 14.34 -51.12
CA ASN A 48 2.15 13.92 -50.81
C ASN A 48 2.03 13.58 -49.33
N ILE A 49 0.84 13.84 -48.77
CA ILE A 49 0.45 13.46 -47.41
C ILE A 49 -1.03 13.05 -47.42
N ILE A 50 -1.48 12.39 -46.36
CA ILE A 50 -2.91 12.19 -46.10
C ILE A 50 -3.30 13.00 -44.88
N ALA A 51 -4.39 13.77 -44.97
CA ALA A 51 -4.95 14.52 -43.87
C ALA A 51 -6.31 13.93 -43.47
N LYS A 52 -6.56 13.79 -42.16
CA LYS A 52 -7.86 13.42 -41.57
C LYS A 52 -8.25 14.43 -40.51
N ARG A 53 -9.51 14.88 -40.52
CA ARG A 53 -10.11 15.57 -39.37
C ARG A 53 -10.80 14.56 -38.44
N GLU A 54 -10.55 14.65 -37.14
CA GLU A 54 -11.24 13.88 -36.10
C GLU A 54 -11.62 14.85 -34.96
N GLY A 55 -12.91 15.15 -34.80
CA GLY A 55 -13.36 16.25 -33.95
C GLY A 55 -12.77 17.60 -34.37
N ASN A 56 -12.11 18.28 -33.42
CA ASN A 56 -11.39 19.54 -33.66
C ASN A 56 -9.92 19.33 -34.04
N ASP A 57 -9.44 18.09 -34.15
CA ASP A 57 -8.03 17.77 -34.37
C ASP A 57 -7.72 17.48 -35.84
N LEU A 58 -6.53 17.88 -36.30
CA LEU A 58 -5.97 17.50 -37.60
C LEU A 58 -4.95 16.38 -37.41
N LYS A 59 -5.17 15.25 -38.07
CA LYS A 59 -4.21 14.13 -38.15
C LYS A 59 -3.56 14.09 -39.52
N VAL A 60 -2.23 14.02 -39.56
CA VAL A 60 -1.42 13.93 -40.78
C VAL A 60 -0.70 12.59 -40.81
N PHE A 61 -0.78 11.91 -41.95
CA PHE A 61 -0.11 10.65 -42.24
C PHE A 61 0.88 10.89 -43.38
N LEU A 62 2.15 10.59 -43.14
CA LEU A 62 3.24 10.67 -44.09
C LEU A 62 3.32 9.36 -44.88
N GLU A 63 3.88 9.39 -46.10
CA GLU A 63 4.04 8.19 -46.94
C GLU A 63 5.20 7.29 -46.45
N ASP A 64 5.24 6.95 -45.17
CA ASP A 64 6.33 6.22 -44.54
C ASP A 64 6.04 4.70 -44.39
N GLY A 65 4.83 4.28 -44.74
CA GLY A 65 4.33 2.90 -44.73
C GLY A 65 3.60 2.48 -43.45
N ASP A 66 3.41 3.37 -42.48
CA ASP A 66 2.55 3.15 -41.32
C ASP A 66 1.07 3.51 -41.62
N MET A 67 0.14 2.86 -40.91
CA MET A 67 -1.29 3.19 -40.89
C MET A 67 -1.68 4.06 -39.68
N SER A 68 -0.75 4.35 -38.78
CA SER A 68 -0.92 5.27 -37.66
C SER A 68 -0.63 6.73 -38.07
N ALA A 69 -1.20 7.70 -37.37
CA ALA A 69 -0.96 9.12 -37.67
C ALA A 69 0.45 9.51 -37.21
N ASP A 70 1.21 10.23 -38.04
CA ASP A 70 2.55 10.70 -37.70
C ASP A 70 2.51 12.01 -36.91
N VAL A 71 1.51 12.86 -37.18
CA VAL A 71 1.32 14.14 -36.49
C VAL A 71 -0.16 14.33 -36.14
N ILE A 72 -0.42 14.72 -34.89
CA ILE A 72 -1.74 15.12 -34.39
C ILE A 72 -1.63 16.56 -33.89
N ILE A 73 -2.32 17.48 -34.58
CA ILE A 73 -2.44 18.88 -34.16
C ILE A 73 -3.81 19.05 -33.51
N LYS A 74 -3.83 19.11 -32.18
CA LYS A 74 -5.04 19.23 -31.38
C LYS A 74 -5.70 20.59 -31.55
N ASN A 75 -7.02 20.64 -31.55
CA ASN A 75 -7.80 21.88 -31.67
C ASN A 75 -7.49 22.70 -32.93
N TYR A 76 -7.00 22.06 -34.00
CA TYR A 76 -6.71 22.70 -35.28
C TYR A 76 -7.92 23.44 -35.88
N TYR A 77 -9.14 22.95 -35.63
CA TYR A 77 -10.40 23.49 -36.15
C TYR A 77 -11.24 24.26 -35.11
N ASP A 78 -10.68 24.64 -33.97
CA ASP A 78 -11.43 25.21 -32.83
C ASP A 78 -11.84 26.71 -33.00
N ASP A 79 -11.41 27.36 -34.07
CA ASP A 79 -11.91 28.69 -34.45
C ASP A 79 -13.34 28.57 -35.01
N GLN A 80 -14.34 29.08 -34.27
CA GLN A 80 -15.78 29.06 -34.59
C GLN A 80 -16.17 29.93 -35.83
N THR A 81 -15.25 30.13 -36.77
CA THR A 81 -15.51 30.72 -38.08
C THR A 81 -15.20 29.66 -39.14
N GLU A 82 -16.01 29.54 -40.19
CA GLU A 82 -16.00 28.39 -41.15
C GLU A 82 -14.67 28.14 -41.93
N ASN A 83 -13.53 28.77 -41.56
CA ASN A 83 -12.20 28.49 -42.10
C ASN A 83 -11.12 28.67 -41.01
N THR A 84 -10.23 27.70 -40.83
CA THR A 84 -9.11 27.79 -39.86
C THR A 84 -8.07 28.82 -40.30
N SER A 85 -7.54 29.64 -39.39
CA SER A 85 -6.46 30.63 -39.64
C SER A 85 -5.06 30.01 -39.82
N ASN A 86 -4.98 28.69 -39.86
CA ASN A 86 -3.76 27.88 -39.88
C ASN A 86 -3.57 27.19 -41.24
N LEU A 87 -2.32 27.10 -41.73
CA LEU A 87 -1.97 26.33 -42.94
C LEU A 87 -0.94 25.24 -42.63
N LEU A 88 -1.08 24.11 -43.32
CA LEU A 88 -0.03 23.11 -43.45
C LEU A 88 0.74 23.36 -44.75
N VAL A 89 2.06 23.52 -44.66
CA VAL A 89 2.92 23.99 -45.77
C VAL A 89 4.21 23.18 -45.89
N GLY A 90 4.89 23.30 -47.02
CA GLY A 90 6.19 22.67 -47.30
C GLY A 90 6.99 23.46 -48.34
N GLN A 91 8.31 23.27 -48.38
CA GLN A 91 9.15 23.86 -49.42
C GLN A 91 9.17 22.94 -50.65
N HIS A 92 8.85 23.46 -51.83
CA HIS A 92 8.86 22.70 -53.08
C HIS A 92 10.24 22.76 -53.77
N GLU A 93 10.50 21.90 -54.75
CA GLU A 93 11.80 21.75 -55.43
C GLU A 93 12.33 23.03 -56.10
N ASN A 94 11.45 24.00 -56.40
CA ASN A 94 11.82 25.30 -56.96
C ASN A 94 12.31 26.32 -55.90
N GLY A 95 12.36 25.92 -54.63
CA GLY A 95 12.82 26.74 -53.51
C GLY A 95 11.73 27.57 -52.82
N ASN A 96 10.51 27.60 -53.37
CA ASN A 96 9.41 28.40 -52.85
C ASN A 96 8.51 27.58 -51.90
N ILE A 97 7.76 28.25 -51.02
CA ILE A 97 6.87 27.59 -50.04
C ILE A 97 5.46 27.47 -50.63
N TYR A 98 4.84 26.31 -50.46
CA TYR A 98 3.49 26.01 -50.92
C TYR A 98 2.65 25.40 -49.79
N ALA A 99 1.33 25.55 -49.86
CA ALA A 99 0.40 24.80 -49.03
C ALA A 99 0.21 23.37 -49.57
N TYR A 100 -0.26 22.49 -48.71
CA TYR A 100 -0.82 21.21 -49.11
C TYR A 100 -2.25 21.39 -49.62
N VAL A 101 -2.48 21.00 -50.88
CA VAL A 101 -3.77 21.12 -51.57
C VAL A 101 -4.33 19.75 -51.91
N PRO A 102 -5.67 19.57 -51.95
CA PRO A 102 -6.26 18.25 -52.13
C PRO A 102 -6.06 17.75 -53.56
N GLU A 103 -5.61 16.49 -53.70
CA GLU A 103 -5.43 15.87 -55.02
C GLU A 103 -6.74 15.73 -55.81
N SER A 104 -7.88 15.73 -55.11
CA SER A 104 -9.22 15.68 -55.71
C SER A 104 -9.56 16.93 -56.52
N GLY A 105 -8.87 18.04 -56.27
CA GLY A 105 -9.21 19.34 -56.84
C GLY A 105 -10.45 20.00 -56.20
N ILE A 106 -11.03 19.39 -55.16
CA ILE A 106 -12.27 19.84 -54.51
C ILE A 106 -11.92 20.74 -53.32
N LYS A 107 -12.50 21.95 -53.26
CA LYS A 107 -12.23 22.93 -52.20
C LYS A 107 -12.50 22.42 -50.78
N THR A 108 -13.53 21.60 -50.58
CA THR A 108 -13.90 21.08 -49.25
C THR A 108 -12.96 19.98 -48.74
N ASP A 109 -12.08 19.45 -49.59
CA ASP A 109 -11.12 18.41 -49.20
C ASP A 109 -9.79 19.01 -48.74
N ALA A 110 -9.65 20.34 -48.77
CA ALA A 110 -8.48 21.06 -48.31
C ALA A 110 -8.24 20.91 -46.81
N VAL A 111 -6.97 20.83 -46.38
CA VAL A 111 -6.59 20.65 -44.97
C VAL A 111 -7.31 21.62 -44.02
N SER A 112 -7.41 22.90 -44.37
CA SER A 112 -8.05 23.94 -43.55
C SER A 112 -9.59 23.91 -43.55
N MET A 113 -10.20 23.07 -44.38
CA MET A 113 -11.66 23.00 -44.61
C MET A 113 -12.23 21.59 -44.54
N LEU A 114 -11.42 20.59 -44.15
CA LEU A 114 -11.84 19.20 -44.01
C LEU A 114 -13.09 19.12 -43.12
N ALA A 115 -14.13 18.47 -43.63
CA ALA A 115 -15.29 18.12 -42.84
C ALA A 115 -14.92 17.02 -41.83
N GLU A 116 -15.69 16.93 -40.75
CA GLU A 116 -15.44 15.95 -39.69
C GLU A 116 -15.45 14.50 -40.21
N GLU A 117 -14.50 13.70 -39.72
CA GLU A 117 -14.21 12.32 -40.16
C GLU A 117 -13.80 12.14 -41.63
N VAL A 118 -13.58 13.22 -42.38
CA VAL A 118 -13.11 13.13 -43.77
C VAL A 118 -11.60 12.91 -43.80
N ILE A 119 -11.18 11.99 -44.68
CA ILE A 119 -9.80 11.70 -45.04
C ILE A 119 -9.58 12.13 -46.48
N ALA A 120 -8.57 12.97 -46.74
CA ALA A 120 -8.26 13.46 -48.08
C ALA A 120 -6.75 13.45 -48.35
N PRO A 121 -6.29 12.79 -49.44
CA PRO A 121 -4.93 12.94 -49.95
C PRO A 121 -4.65 14.39 -50.38
N GLN A 122 -3.48 14.90 -49.99
CA GLN A 122 -3.01 16.24 -50.33
C GLN A 122 -1.65 16.15 -51.02
N ALA A 123 -1.43 17.04 -51.98
CA ALA A 123 -0.15 17.23 -52.64
C ALA A 123 0.39 18.63 -52.35
N LEU A 124 1.70 18.77 -52.26
CA LEU A 124 2.37 20.05 -52.09
C LEU A 124 2.34 20.81 -53.43
N GLY A 125 1.54 21.88 -53.52
CA GLY A 125 1.40 22.62 -54.77
C GLY A 125 0.31 23.70 -54.74
N GLY A 126 0.21 24.49 -55.82
CA GLY A 126 -0.72 25.63 -55.91
C GLY A 126 -0.01 26.94 -56.28
N GLU A 127 -0.54 28.08 -55.82
CA GLU A 127 0.19 29.36 -55.88
C GLU A 127 1.25 29.44 -54.78
N GLU A 128 2.35 30.14 -55.08
CA GLU A 128 3.45 30.36 -54.15
C GLU A 128 3.00 31.22 -52.96
N ILE A 129 3.34 30.79 -51.75
CA ILE A 129 3.17 31.56 -50.53
C ILE A 129 4.41 32.46 -50.37
N GLY A 130 4.22 33.77 -50.48
CA GLY A 130 5.30 34.76 -50.34
C GLY A 130 6.01 34.68 -48.98
N ALA A 131 7.25 35.17 -48.93
CA ALA A 131 8.20 35.02 -47.81
C ALA A 131 7.78 35.64 -46.45
N PHE A 132 6.57 36.19 -46.33
CA PHE A 132 5.96 36.64 -45.07
C PHE A 132 4.84 35.68 -44.66
N TRP A 133 5.00 35.02 -43.51
CA TRP A 133 4.18 33.90 -43.03
C TRP A 133 2.77 34.29 -42.54
N ALA A 134 2.12 35.25 -43.17
CA ALA A 134 0.75 35.67 -42.88
C ALA A 134 -0.27 34.77 -43.61
N PHE A 135 -1.30 34.29 -42.90
CA PHE A 135 -2.42 33.56 -43.50
C PHE A 135 -3.14 34.42 -44.55
N ASN A 136 -3.07 34.05 -45.83
CA ASN A 136 -3.82 34.69 -46.92
C ASN A 136 -4.84 33.69 -47.48
N PRO A 137 -6.17 33.91 -47.34
CA PRO A 137 -7.19 32.96 -47.78
C PRO A 137 -7.36 32.85 -49.32
N TRP A 138 -6.53 33.53 -50.13
CA TRP A 138 -6.64 33.50 -51.60
C TRP A 138 -6.06 32.25 -52.29
N TRP A 139 -5.33 31.37 -51.60
CA TRP A 139 -4.79 30.13 -52.18
C TRP A 139 -5.88 29.16 -52.71
N LEU A 140 -7.13 29.28 -52.22
CA LEU A 140 -8.29 28.48 -52.65
C LEU A 140 -8.89 28.89 -54.01
N LEU A 141 -8.41 29.97 -54.66
CA LEU A 141 -8.93 30.43 -55.94
C LEU A 141 -8.31 29.75 -57.18
N ALA A 142 -7.25 28.96 -57.00
CA ALA A 142 -6.51 28.30 -58.10
C ALA A 142 -6.97 26.87 -58.46
N LEU A 143 -8.05 26.35 -57.86
CA LEU A 143 -8.60 25.02 -58.19
C LEU A 143 -9.44 25.09 -59.48
N ALA A 144 -8.75 25.11 -60.63
CA ALA A 144 -9.33 24.84 -61.95
C ALA A 144 -8.90 23.43 -62.42
N PRO A 145 -9.80 22.61 -62.97
CA PRO A 145 -9.54 21.21 -63.28
C PRO A 145 -8.56 21.10 -64.46
N ILE A 146 -7.32 20.66 -64.19
CA ILE A 146 -6.36 20.31 -65.25
C ILE A 146 -6.65 18.87 -65.69
N ALA A 147 -7.49 18.76 -66.72
CA ALA A 147 -7.44 17.61 -67.61
C ALA A 147 -6.26 17.81 -68.58
N ALA A 148 -5.20 17.02 -68.38
CA ALA A 148 -4.11 16.64 -69.28
C ALA A 148 -3.85 17.44 -70.58
N GLY A 149 -2.62 17.95 -70.77
CA GLY A 149 -2.08 18.20 -72.12
C GLY A 149 -0.88 19.16 -72.21
N ILE A 150 0.24 18.65 -72.74
CA ILE A 150 1.58 19.26 -72.87
C ILE A 150 1.72 20.25 -74.06
N ALA A 151 2.60 21.27 -73.89
CA ALA A 151 3.54 21.93 -74.85
C ALA A 151 3.20 23.17 -75.73
N ILE A 152 4.06 24.21 -75.54
CA ILE A 152 4.92 25.00 -76.47
C ILE A 152 4.32 25.82 -77.65
N ALA A 153 4.49 27.16 -77.52
CA ALA A 153 4.87 28.26 -78.45
C ALA A 153 4.24 28.52 -79.84
N ALA A 154 3.98 29.83 -80.06
CA ALA A 154 4.30 30.69 -81.22
C ALA A 154 3.19 31.24 -82.15
N SER A 155 3.04 32.58 -82.07
CA SER A 155 2.91 33.56 -83.16
C SER A 155 1.56 33.86 -83.86
N SER A 156 1.42 35.16 -84.11
CA SER A 156 0.74 35.83 -85.24
C SER A 156 -0.77 36.09 -85.15
N GLY A 157 -1.11 37.38 -85.08
CA GLY A 157 -1.50 38.09 -86.30
C GLY A 157 -2.98 38.41 -86.47
N GLY A 158 -3.24 39.72 -86.61
CA GLY A 158 -4.34 40.24 -87.41
C GLY A 158 -5.52 40.75 -86.59
N SER A 159 -5.71 42.07 -86.47
CA SER A 159 -6.34 42.93 -87.51
C SER A 159 -7.84 42.61 -87.64
N ASP A 160 -8.77 43.55 -87.66
CA ASP A 160 -8.75 45.01 -87.61
C ASP A 160 -10.23 45.46 -87.47
N SER A 161 -10.42 46.67 -86.94
CA SER A 161 -11.28 47.76 -87.43
C SER A 161 -12.72 47.52 -87.94
N GLY A 162 -13.56 48.51 -87.60
CA GLY A 162 -14.75 48.87 -88.38
C GLY A 162 -15.70 49.77 -87.59
N ASN A 163 -15.37 51.03 -87.24
CA ASN A 163 -15.22 52.19 -88.14
C ASN A 163 -16.57 52.57 -88.80
N ASN A 164 -17.09 53.79 -88.72
CA ASN A 164 -16.64 55.02 -89.40
C ASN A 164 -17.64 56.14 -88.99
N GLY A 165 -17.33 57.43 -88.96
CA GLY A 165 -16.30 58.16 -89.71
C GLY A 165 -16.94 59.16 -90.69
N GLY A 166 -16.29 60.30 -90.83
CA GLY A 166 -16.45 61.26 -91.92
C GLY A 166 -16.14 62.69 -91.47
N ASN A 167 -15.36 63.51 -92.17
CA ASN A 167 -14.51 63.33 -93.34
C ASN A 167 -13.60 64.57 -93.44
N SER A 168 -12.46 64.41 -94.13
CA SER A 168 -11.23 65.21 -94.05
C SER A 168 -11.12 66.44 -94.98
N LYS A 169 -10.11 67.28 -94.65
CA LYS A 169 -9.18 68.10 -95.49
C LYS A 169 -9.59 69.53 -95.93
N PRO A 170 -8.61 70.44 -96.17
CA PRO A 170 -7.30 70.69 -95.50
C PRO A 170 -7.06 72.20 -95.15
N ASN A 171 -6.22 72.52 -94.15
CA ASN A 171 -5.81 73.90 -93.81
C ASN A 171 -4.31 73.94 -93.39
N THR A 172 -3.68 75.11 -93.45
CA THR A 172 -2.26 75.37 -93.07
C THR A 172 -1.85 74.80 -91.71
N PRO A 173 -0.58 74.33 -91.49
CA PRO A 173 -0.19 73.68 -90.23
C PRO A 173 -0.31 74.61 -89.03
N ARG A 174 -0.89 74.11 -87.94
CA ARG A 174 -1.08 74.83 -86.67
C ARG A 174 0.07 74.44 -85.73
N VAL A 175 0.81 75.40 -85.17
CA VAL A 175 1.90 75.14 -84.21
C VAL A 175 1.47 75.59 -82.81
N PRO A 176 1.34 74.66 -81.83
CA PRO A 176 1.06 75.02 -80.44
C PRO A 176 2.24 75.78 -79.83
N GLY A 177 1.96 76.87 -79.11
CA GLY A 177 3.00 77.69 -78.48
C GLY A 177 3.47 78.89 -79.30
N ASP A 178 3.20 78.93 -80.60
CA ASP A 178 3.42 80.10 -81.48
C ASP A 178 2.41 81.21 -81.12
N VAL A 179 2.80 82.16 -80.28
CA VAL A 179 1.90 83.22 -79.82
C VAL A 179 1.95 84.45 -80.70
N ASP A 180 3.07 84.71 -81.38
CA ASP A 180 3.30 85.90 -82.20
C ASP A 180 2.94 85.74 -83.70
N GLY A 181 2.74 84.49 -84.15
CA GLY A 181 2.20 84.10 -85.45
C GLY A 181 3.23 84.01 -86.57
N ASP A 182 4.51 83.83 -86.26
CA ASP A 182 5.59 83.70 -87.26
C ASP A 182 5.75 82.27 -87.82
N GLY A 183 5.06 81.29 -87.23
CA GLY A 183 4.99 79.90 -87.68
C GLY A 183 5.95 78.95 -86.98
N ASP A 184 6.71 79.39 -85.98
CA ASP A 184 7.46 78.53 -85.07
C ASP A 184 7.15 78.82 -83.60
N ALA A 185 7.51 77.88 -82.71
CA ALA A 185 7.41 78.08 -81.27
C ALA A 185 8.83 78.33 -80.73
N ASP A 186 9.14 79.53 -80.24
CA ASP A 186 10.50 79.91 -79.85
C ASP A 186 10.61 80.70 -78.53
N ASP A 187 11.82 81.13 -78.18
CA ASP A 187 12.08 81.82 -76.90
C ASP A 187 11.36 83.17 -76.77
N ASN A 188 10.90 83.76 -77.87
CA ASN A 188 10.15 85.01 -77.89
C ASN A 188 8.66 84.80 -77.59
N ASP A 189 8.16 83.57 -77.71
CA ASP A 189 6.76 83.23 -77.47
C ASP A 189 6.42 83.13 -75.98
N ASN A 190 5.83 84.18 -75.43
CA ASN A 190 5.46 84.23 -74.02
C ASN A 190 4.06 84.84 -73.84
N ASP A 191 3.19 84.14 -73.12
CA ASP A 191 1.89 84.65 -72.67
C ASP A 191 1.47 84.06 -71.31
N THR A 192 0.18 84.13 -70.97
CA THR A 192 -0.31 83.59 -69.69
C THR A 192 -0.19 82.07 -69.61
N THR A 193 -0.27 81.35 -70.74
CA THR A 193 -0.23 79.88 -70.80
C THR A 193 1.05 79.33 -71.44
N THR A 194 1.94 80.21 -71.92
CA THR A 194 3.16 79.85 -72.65
C THR A 194 4.36 80.61 -72.08
N GLU A 195 5.50 79.93 -71.93
CA GLU A 195 6.79 80.54 -71.62
C GLU A 195 7.83 79.97 -72.59
N LYS A 196 8.49 80.84 -73.36
CA LYS A 196 9.47 80.47 -74.40
C LYS A 196 8.97 79.39 -75.36
N GLY A 197 7.74 79.55 -75.83
CA GLY A 197 7.07 78.64 -76.76
C GLY A 197 6.64 77.31 -76.13
N ALA A 198 6.80 77.13 -74.82
CA ALA A 198 6.46 75.91 -74.09
C ALA A 198 5.27 76.09 -73.12
N PRO A 199 4.55 75.03 -72.74
CA PRO A 199 3.58 75.10 -71.64
C PRO A 199 4.26 75.34 -70.28
N LYS A 200 3.50 75.84 -69.30
CA LYS A 200 3.90 75.96 -67.89
C LYS A 200 3.44 74.72 -67.12
N VAL A 201 4.22 74.28 -66.15
CA VAL A 201 4.02 73.02 -65.40
C VAL A 201 4.09 73.27 -63.89
N SER A 202 3.24 72.60 -63.09
CA SER A 202 3.33 72.56 -61.62
C SER A 202 2.83 71.22 -61.04
N VAL A 203 3.33 70.86 -59.85
CA VAL A 203 2.93 69.65 -59.10
C VAL A 203 2.30 70.09 -57.77
N PRO A 204 0.96 70.18 -57.66
CA PRO A 204 0.29 70.76 -56.49
C PRO A 204 0.48 69.97 -55.20
N GLU A 205 0.65 68.65 -55.28
CA GLU A 205 0.78 67.79 -54.09
C GLU A 205 2.15 67.94 -53.41
N ALA A 206 3.17 68.44 -54.11
CA ALA A 206 4.52 68.61 -53.55
C ALA A 206 4.75 69.97 -52.85
N GLU A 207 3.70 70.60 -52.29
CA GLU A 207 3.81 71.92 -51.65
C GLU A 207 4.66 71.91 -50.37
N ASP A 208 4.67 70.81 -49.62
CA ASP A 208 5.50 70.62 -48.42
C ASP A 208 6.93 70.14 -48.76
N GLY A 209 7.21 69.95 -50.05
CA GLY A 209 8.49 69.50 -50.58
C GLY A 209 8.60 67.99 -50.75
N PHE A 210 7.58 67.21 -50.38
CA PHE A 210 7.53 65.76 -50.50
C PHE A 210 6.25 65.30 -51.21
N ILE A 211 6.26 64.05 -51.66
CA ILE A 211 5.09 63.26 -51.99
C ILE A 211 5.21 62.04 -51.10
N ASN A 212 4.38 61.98 -50.08
CA ASN A 212 4.34 60.85 -49.15
C ASN A 212 3.59 59.66 -49.74
N LYS A 213 3.49 58.56 -48.99
CA LYS A 213 2.81 57.36 -49.46
C LYS A 213 1.33 57.60 -49.79
N ASP A 214 0.62 58.35 -48.95
CA ASP A 214 -0.81 58.61 -49.12
C ASP A 214 -1.06 59.54 -50.32
N GLU A 215 -0.21 60.55 -50.52
CA GLU A 215 -0.25 61.45 -51.67
C GLU A 215 0.08 60.72 -52.97
N ALA A 216 1.09 59.84 -52.98
CA ALA A 216 1.41 59.02 -54.14
C ALA A 216 0.23 58.10 -54.53
N ASP A 217 -0.44 57.49 -53.55
CA ASP A 217 -1.53 56.53 -53.75
C ASP A 217 -2.91 57.21 -54.02
N SER A 218 -3.01 58.53 -53.80
CA SER A 218 -4.23 59.30 -54.01
C SER A 218 -4.60 59.41 -55.50
N ASP A 219 -5.90 59.30 -55.82
CA ASP A 219 -6.48 59.48 -57.17
C ASP A 219 -5.76 58.75 -58.34
N GLY A 220 -5.04 57.66 -58.05
CA GLY A 220 -4.32 56.85 -59.03
C GLY A 220 -2.92 57.36 -59.40
N GLY A 221 -2.40 58.37 -58.69
CA GLY A 221 -1.06 58.92 -58.84
C GLY A 221 -1.00 60.45 -58.73
N VAL A 222 0.17 61.04 -58.96
CA VAL A 222 0.43 62.47 -58.70
C VAL A 222 -0.05 63.33 -59.88
N PRO A 223 -0.97 64.30 -59.69
CA PRO A 223 -1.45 65.19 -60.74
C PRO A 223 -0.42 66.28 -61.07
N VAL A 224 -0.14 66.44 -62.36
CA VAL A 224 0.69 67.52 -62.92
C VAL A 224 -0.19 68.50 -63.67
N GLU A 225 -0.29 69.75 -63.19
CA GLU A 225 -0.99 70.80 -63.92
C GLU A 225 -0.10 71.34 -65.05
N VAL A 226 -0.63 71.32 -66.27
CA VAL A 226 0.00 71.82 -67.50
C VAL A 226 -0.90 72.87 -68.15
N THR A 227 -0.38 74.06 -68.44
CA THR A 227 -1.13 75.06 -69.21
C THR A 227 -1.18 74.69 -70.69
N LEU A 228 -2.31 74.95 -71.36
CA LEU A 228 -2.43 74.71 -72.80
C LEU A 228 -1.97 75.96 -73.57
N PRO A 229 -0.84 75.89 -74.33
CA PRO A 229 -0.34 77.04 -75.06
C PRO A 229 -1.32 77.50 -76.14
N LYS A 230 -1.20 78.75 -76.57
CA LYS A 230 -2.01 79.28 -77.68
C LYS A 230 -1.85 78.39 -78.93
N ASN A 231 -2.90 78.33 -79.75
CA ASN A 231 -3.06 77.40 -80.89
C ASN A 231 -3.22 75.92 -80.53
N THR A 232 -3.26 75.53 -79.25
CA THR A 232 -3.76 74.21 -78.84
C THR A 232 -5.26 74.10 -79.09
N LYS A 233 -5.73 72.96 -79.61
CA LYS A 233 -7.15 72.63 -79.79
C LYS A 233 -7.48 71.23 -79.29
N GLU A 234 -8.77 70.99 -79.07
CA GLU A 234 -9.31 69.66 -78.84
C GLU A 234 -8.75 68.65 -79.87
N GLY A 235 -8.23 67.53 -79.36
CA GLY A 235 -7.55 66.50 -80.13
C GLY A 235 -6.02 66.62 -80.21
N ASP A 236 -5.42 67.71 -79.73
CA ASP A 236 -3.97 67.79 -79.51
C ASP A 236 -3.53 66.93 -78.33
N THR A 237 -2.26 66.53 -78.29
CA THR A 237 -1.72 65.69 -77.22
C THR A 237 -0.76 66.49 -76.34
N VAL A 238 -1.09 66.62 -75.06
CA VAL A 238 -0.14 67.04 -74.02
C VAL A 238 0.68 65.82 -73.62
N THR A 239 2.00 65.93 -73.66
CA THR A 239 2.91 64.87 -73.21
C THR A 239 3.65 65.38 -71.99
N VAL A 240 3.36 64.80 -70.81
CA VAL A 240 4.16 65.01 -69.59
C VAL A 240 5.33 64.04 -69.60
N ILE A 241 6.53 64.54 -69.40
CA ILE A 241 7.78 63.78 -69.39
C ILE A 241 8.25 63.72 -67.95
N VAL A 242 8.22 62.54 -67.35
CA VAL A 242 8.68 62.27 -65.99
C VAL A 242 10.14 61.83 -66.05
N THR A 243 11.02 62.55 -65.39
CA THR A 243 12.43 62.18 -65.19
C THR A 243 12.58 61.57 -63.81
N LYS A 244 12.97 60.29 -63.76
CA LYS A 244 13.15 59.50 -62.54
C LYS A 244 14.48 59.84 -61.84
N PRO A 245 14.69 59.45 -60.56
CA PRO A 245 15.93 59.68 -59.84
C PRO A 245 17.18 59.09 -60.51
N ASP A 246 17.03 58.00 -61.27
CA ASP A 246 18.10 57.38 -62.04
C ASP A 246 18.41 58.10 -63.38
N GLY A 247 17.66 59.15 -63.71
CA GLY A 247 17.76 59.95 -64.92
C GLY A 247 17.00 59.39 -66.13
N SER A 248 16.34 58.23 -66.01
CA SER A 248 15.47 57.69 -67.06
C SER A 248 14.20 58.55 -67.23
N LYS A 249 13.64 58.57 -68.45
CA LYS A 249 12.46 59.38 -68.78
C LYS A 249 11.29 58.52 -69.24
N THR A 250 10.09 58.79 -68.72
CA THR A 250 8.83 58.20 -69.17
C THR A 250 7.89 59.28 -69.69
N GLU A 251 7.19 59.04 -70.81
CA GLU A 251 6.19 59.96 -71.35
C GLU A 251 4.77 59.51 -70.97
N VAL A 252 3.96 60.43 -70.43
CA VAL A 252 2.55 60.26 -70.08
C VAL A 252 1.71 61.15 -71.02
N PRO A 253 1.11 60.58 -72.07
CA PRO A 253 0.31 61.33 -73.04
C PRO A 253 -1.14 61.54 -72.56
N HIS A 254 -1.68 62.73 -72.79
CA HIS A 254 -3.08 63.09 -72.56
C HIS A 254 -3.64 63.84 -73.77
N VAL A 255 -4.82 63.44 -74.24
CA VAL A 255 -5.49 64.11 -75.38
C VAL A 255 -6.37 65.24 -74.86
N VAL A 256 -6.12 66.46 -75.35
CA VAL A 256 -6.87 67.67 -74.99
C VAL A 256 -8.34 67.51 -75.37
N THR A 257 -9.21 67.71 -74.40
CA THR A 257 -10.68 67.74 -74.56
C THR A 257 -11.18 69.18 -74.78
N GLY A 258 -12.38 69.36 -75.33
CA GLY A 258 -12.96 70.70 -75.53
C GLY A 258 -13.19 71.50 -74.22
N THR A 259 -13.38 70.82 -73.09
CA THR A 259 -13.47 71.43 -71.75
C THR A 259 -12.11 71.97 -71.28
N GLU A 260 -11.03 71.23 -71.53
CA GLU A 260 -9.67 71.65 -71.18
C GLU A 260 -9.20 72.79 -72.10
N GLU A 261 -9.50 72.71 -73.40
CA GLU A 261 -9.24 73.82 -74.34
C GLU A 261 -9.88 75.13 -73.84
N SER A 262 -11.12 75.06 -73.34
CA SER A 262 -11.83 76.22 -72.80
C SER A 262 -11.25 76.70 -71.46
N ALA A 263 -10.72 75.80 -70.63
CA ALA A 263 -10.08 76.11 -69.36
C ALA A 263 -8.65 76.66 -69.52
N GLY A 264 -8.00 76.39 -70.65
CA GLY A 264 -6.62 76.81 -70.95
C GLY A 264 -5.55 76.06 -70.14
N LYS A 265 -5.92 74.98 -69.44
CA LYS A 265 -5.02 74.09 -68.70
C LYS A 265 -5.62 72.69 -68.55
N VAL A 266 -4.77 71.72 -68.21
CA VAL A 266 -5.13 70.33 -67.93
C VAL A 266 -4.31 69.78 -66.76
N ALA A 267 -4.87 68.86 -65.97
CA ALA A 267 -4.12 68.09 -65.00
C ALA A 267 -3.89 66.68 -65.55
N VAL A 268 -2.63 66.27 -65.67
CA VAL A 268 -2.22 64.94 -66.15
C VAL A 268 -1.65 64.16 -64.99
N THR A 269 -2.29 63.04 -64.64
CA THR A 269 -1.85 62.18 -63.53
C THR A 269 -0.64 61.32 -63.92
N ILE A 270 0.45 61.41 -63.16
CA ILE A 270 1.58 60.49 -63.22
C ILE A 270 1.18 59.22 -62.48
N PRO A 271 1.09 58.05 -63.13
CA PRO A 271 0.72 56.82 -62.45
C PRO A 271 1.71 56.48 -61.32
N THR A 272 1.21 55.91 -60.21
CA THR A 272 2.03 55.42 -59.08
C THR A 272 3.20 54.55 -59.50
N THR A 273 3.03 53.74 -60.55
CA THR A 273 4.08 52.87 -61.10
C THR A 273 5.29 53.64 -61.63
N GLU A 274 5.13 54.90 -62.02
CA GLU A 274 6.22 55.74 -62.53
C GLU A 274 6.99 56.47 -61.43
N ILE A 275 6.46 56.49 -60.20
CA ILE A 275 7.02 57.13 -58.99
C ILE A 275 7.21 56.14 -57.83
N ALA A 276 7.41 54.86 -58.13
CA ALA A 276 7.43 53.77 -57.14
C ALA A 276 8.69 53.70 -56.24
N THR A 277 9.64 54.63 -56.39
CA THR A 277 10.89 54.63 -55.62
C THR A 277 11.10 55.98 -54.97
N ASP A 278 11.60 56.00 -53.75
CA ASP A 278 11.94 57.27 -53.09
C ASP A 278 13.10 57.98 -53.80
N GLY A 279 13.04 59.30 -53.87
CA GLY A 279 14.09 60.12 -54.46
C GLY A 279 13.60 61.38 -55.17
N ASP A 280 14.55 62.06 -55.83
CA ASP A 280 14.30 63.33 -56.53
C ASP A 280 13.80 63.09 -57.96
N TYR A 281 12.57 63.49 -58.24
CA TYR A 281 11.93 63.44 -59.55
C TYR A 281 11.84 64.82 -60.20
N LYS A 282 11.65 64.85 -61.51
CA LYS A 282 11.33 66.08 -62.24
C LYS A 282 10.30 65.86 -63.34
N VAL A 283 9.48 66.85 -63.64
CA VAL A 283 8.50 66.81 -64.73
C VAL A 283 8.64 67.99 -65.69
N SER A 284 8.49 67.72 -66.99
CA SER A 284 8.33 68.73 -68.04
C SER A 284 7.15 68.37 -68.94
N ALA A 285 6.67 69.29 -69.78
CA ALA A 285 5.58 69.00 -70.72
C ALA A 285 5.77 69.68 -72.07
N LYS A 286 5.16 69.11 -73.11
CA LYS A 286 5.02 69.71 -74.45
C LYS A 286 3.65 69.38 -75.04
N VAL A 287 3.18 70.18 -76.00
CA VAL A 287 1.90 69.95 -76.69
C VAL A 287 2.16 69.69 -78.17
N THR A 288 1.60 68.60 -78.71
CA THR A 288 1.82 68.15 -80.09
C THR A 288 0.48 67.98 -80.81
N THR A 289 0.40 68.46 -82.05
CA THR A 289 -0.79 68.34 -82.88
C THR A 289 -0.85 66.99 -83.61
N PRO A 290 -2.04 66.55 -84.08
CA PRO A 290 -2.16 65.34 -84.90
C PRO A 290 -1.36 65.34 -86.21
N ASP A 291 -1.03 66.52 -86.75
CA ASP A 291 -0.16 66.71 -87.92
C ASP A 291 1.35 66.78 -87.58
N GLY A 292 1.71 66.63 -86.30
CA GLY A 292 3.09 66.43 -85.85
C GLY A 292 3.87 67.71 -85.53
N GLN A 293 3.20 68.88 -85.49
CA GLN A 293 3.79 70.12 -85.03
C GLN A 293 3.76 70.18 -83.49
N SER A 294 4.81 70.66 -82.84
CA SER A 294 4.93 70.63 -81.38
C SER A 294 5.38 71.97 -80.82
N SER A 295 4.96 72.27 -79.60
CA SER A 295 5.49 73.36 -78.79
C SER A 295 6.95 73.09 -78.40
N LYS A 296 7.60 74.08 -77.77
CA LYS A 296 8.80 73.79 -76.98
C LYS A 296 8.43 72.96 -75.75
N GLU A 297 9.41 72.24 -75.22
CA GLU A 297 9.29 71.52 -73.95
C GLU A 297 9.49 72.51 -72.79
N SER A 298 8.68 72.39 -71.75
CA SER A 298 8.76 73.26 -70.58
C SER A 298 10.08 73.08 -69.82
N ALA A 299 10.38 74.01 -68.92
CA ALA A 299 11.40 73.76 -67.90
C ALA A 299 11.01 72.57 -67.02
N GLU A 300 12.01 71.84 -66.52
CA GLU A 300 11.82 70.74 -65.56
C GLU A 300 11.45 71.30 -64.17
N VAL A 301 10.36 70.80 -63.58
CA VAL A 301 9.90 71.11 -62.21
C VAL A 301 10.28 69.96 -61.29
N PRO A 302 11.12 70.18 -60.25
CA PRO A 302 11.52 69.12 -59.32
C PRO A 302 10.45 68.87 -58.25
N PHE A 303 10.32 67.60 -57.82
CA PHE A 303 9.59 67.18 -56.62
C PHE A 303 10.28 65.95 -56.01
N LYS A 304 10.08 65.66 -54.73
CA LYS A 304 10.70 64.52 -54.05
C LYS A 304 9.64 63.53 -53.60
N VAL A 305 9.87 62.24 -53.81
CA VAL A 305 8.99 61.16 -53.35
C VAL A 305 9.63 60.48 -52.13
N ASP A 306 8.86 60.30 -51.05
CA ASP A 306 9.28 59.63 -49.82
C ASP A 306 8.10 58.84 -49.23
N GLN A 307 7.99 57.57 -49.63
CA GLN A 307 6.91 56.68 -49.21
C GLN A 307 7.33 55.73 -48.07
N THR A 308 8.57 55.83 -47.59
CA THR A 308 9.12 54.93 -46.59
C THR A 308 8.74 55.37 -45.19
N ALA A 309 7.91 54.59 -44.51
CA ALA A 309 7.61 54.82 -43.09
C ALA A 309 8.86 54.73 -42.20
N PRO A 310 8.91 55.48 -41.08
CA PRO A 310 9.99 55.36 -40.10
C PRO A 310 10.02 53.97 -39.48
N ALA A 311 11.11 53.65 -38.76
CA ALA A 311 11.15 52.42 -37.99
C ALA A 311 10.15 52.52 -36.82
N ALA A 312 9.28 51.51 -36.67
CA ALA A 312 8.38 51.45 -35.52
C ALA A 312 9.20 51.45 -34.21
N PRO A 313 8.77 52.20 -33.18
CA PRO A 313 9.30 52.03 -31.83
C PRO A 313 9.08 50.59 -31.32
N ASP A 314 9.68 50.25 -30.19
CA ASP A 314 9.58 48.91 -29.59
C ASP A 314 8.94 49.02 -28.22
N ALA A 315 7.69 48.60 -28.13
CA ALA A 315 6.89 48.58 -26.92
C ALA A 315 6.88 47.15 -26.34
N GLU A 316 7.36 46.98 -25.12
CA GLU A 316 7.48 45.67 -24.47
C GLU A 316 6.85 45.69 -23.07
N ALA A 317 5.88 44.80 -22.83
CA ALA A 317 5.31 44.55 -21.51
C ALA A 317 6.12 43.51 -20.73
N GLN A 318 6.53 43.89 -19.52
CA GLN A 318 7.35 43.07 -18.61
C GLN A 318 6.46 42.22 -17.69
N THR A 319 7.04 41.18 -17.08
CA THR A 319 6.32 40.26 -16.18
C THR A 319 5.98 40.87 -14.83
N ASP A 320 6.63 41.97 -14.45
CA ASP A 320 6.36 42.73 -13.22
C ASP A 320 5.24 43.77 -13.37
N GLY A 321 4.57 43.80 -14.53
CA GLY A 321 3.52 44.75 -14.88
C GLY A 321 4.00 46.08 -15.48
N SER A 322 5.32 46.33 -15.55
CA SER A 322 5.85 47.54 -16.19
C SER A 322 5.87 47.44 -17.72
N VAL A 323 5.92 48.59 -18.42
CA VAL A 323 6.04 48.64 -19.89
C VAL A 323 7.20 49.54 -20.29
N THR A 324 8.01 49.09 -21.25
CA THR A 324 9.11 49.89 -21.81
C THR A 324 8.86 50.23 -23.28
N VAL A 325 9.20 51.46 -23.68
CA VAL A 325 9.12 51.91 -25.08
C VAL A 325 10.49 52.41 -25.54
N THR A 326 11.02 51.88 -26.64
CA THR A 326 12.34 52.26 -27.16
C THR A 326 12.24 52.79 -28.60
N PRO A 327 12.66 54.05 -28.87
CA PRO A 327 12.80 54.55 -30.24
C PRO A 327 13.80 53.72 -31.05
N LYS A 328 13.51 53.47 -32.33
CA LYS A 328 14.41 52.71 -33.24
C LYS A 328 15.19 53.58 -34.22
N ASP A 329 14.80 54.83 -34.39
CA ASP A 329 15.47 55.82 -35.24
C ASP A 329 15.50 57.22 -34.57
N GLU A 330 15.85 58.26 -35.31
CA GLU A 330 15.94 59.63 -34.78
C GLU A 330 14.61 60.39 -34.78
N ASN A 331 13.53 59.77 -35.27
CA ASN A 331 12.23 60.40 -35.37
C ASN A 331 11.56 60.51 -33.97
N PRO A 332 10.71 61.53 -33.75
CA PRO A 332 10.01 61.70 -32.48
C PRO A 332 9.01 60.56 -32.24
N VAL A 333 8.98 60.03 -31.01
CA VAL A 333 8.08 58.96 -30.58
C VAL A 333 7.04 59.49 -29.61
N THR A 334 5.76 59.35 -29.94
CA THR A 334 4.62 59.68 -29.08
C THR A 334 4.13 58.43 -28.36
N VAL A 335 4.08 58.47 -27.03
CA VAL A 335 3.66 57.36 -26.17
C VAL A 335 2.30 57.69 -25.55
N LYS A 336 1.34 56.77 -25.66
CA LYS A 336 -0.01 56.86 -25.08
C LYS A 336 -0.30 55.64 -24.21
N TYR A 337 -0.86 55.84 -23.02
CA TYR A 337 -1.28 54.75 -22.12
C TYR A 337 -2.40 55.19 -21.17
N THR A 338 -3.08 54.22 -20.54
CA THR A 338 -4.07 54.49 -19.49
C THR A 338 -3.44 54.34 -18.11
N ASP A 339 -3.58 55.34 -17.25
CA ASP A 339 -3.08 55.27 -15.87
C ASP A 339 -3.99 54.45 -14.94
N GLU A 340 -3.51 54.13 -13.74
CA GLU A 340 -4.23 53.37 -12.71
C GLU A 340 -5.54 54.03 -12.24
N ASN A 341 -5.72 55.33 -12.51
CA ASN A 341 -6.96 56.05 -12.22
C ASN A 341 -7.95 56.00 -13.40
N GLY A 342 -7.60 55.28 -14.48
CA GLY A 342 -8.37 55.17 -15.71
C GLY A 342 -8.28 56.39 -16.62
N LYS A 343 -7.26 57.24 -16.46
CA LYS A 343 -7.09 58.46 -17.27
C LYS A 343 -5.99 58.27 -18.32
N GLU A 344 -6.29 58.62 -19.57
CA GLU A 344 -5.32 58.61 -20.66
C GLU A 344 -4.17 59.59 -20.42
N GLN A 345 -2.95 59.14 -20.68
CA GLN A 345 -1.72 59.92 -20.65
C GLN A 345 -1.08 59.89 -22.05
N GLU A 346 -0.52 61.01 -22.47
CA GLU A 346 0.15 61.17 -23.76
C GLU A 346 1.35 62.11 -23.62
N PHE A 347 2.51 61.70 -24.13
CA PHE A 347 3.70 62.54 -24.20
C PHE A 347 4.61 62.12 -25.36
N THR A 348 5.48 63.04 -25.79
CA THR A 348 6.41 62.81 -26.91
C THR A 348 7.86 62.82 -26.42
N VAL A 349 8.67 61.94 -27.00
CA VAL A 349 10.11 61.80 -26.80
C VAL A 349 10.82 62.14 -28.09
N LYS A 350 11.76 63.10 -28.06
CA LYS A 350 12.48 63.60 -29.25
C LYS A 350 13.92 63.95 -28.88
N LYS A 351 14.83 64.00 -29.86
CA LYS A 351 16.17 64.54 -29.63
C LYS A 351 16.13 66.08 -29.51
N ASP A 352 16.91 66.63 -28.60
CA ASP A 352 17.16 68.07 -28.51
C ASP A 352 18.31 68.52 -29.44
N ASP A 353 18.59 69.83 -29.48
CA ASP A 353 19.68 70.42 -30.28
C ASP A 353 21.09 69.88 -29.92
N THR A 354 21.22 69.18 -28.79
CA THR A 354 22.48 68.56 -28.32
C THR A 354 22.57 67.07 -28.64
N GLY A 355 21.52 66.49 -29.24
CA GLY A 355 21.43 65.09 -29.63
C GLY A 355 21.00 64.15 -28.50
N ASN A 356 20.60 64.67 -27.34
CA ASN A 356 20.09 63.87 -26.22
C ASN A 356 18.58 63.68 -26.35
N TRP A 357 18.08 62.51 -25.96
CA TRP A 357 16.64 62.25 -25.90
C TRP A 357 16.02 62.99 -24.72
N VAL A 358 15.00 63.79 -25.01
CA VAL A 358 14.23 64.57 -24.05
C VAL A 358 12.74 64.34 -24.27
N SER A 359 11.93 64.68 -23.25
CA SER A 359 10.48 64.67 -23.38
C SER A 359 9.88 65.97 -22.86
N GLU A 360 8.83 66.42 -23.54
CA GLU A 360 7.96 67.50 -23.11
C GLU A 360 6.68 66.88 -22.54
N GLY A 361 6.39 67.10 -21.25
CA GLY A 361 5.12 66.71 -20.63
C GLY A 361 5.05 65.29 -20.05
N LYS A 362 6.17 64.56 -19.90
CA LYS A 362 6.16 63.23 -19.27
C LYS A 362 5.61 63.26 -17.82
N PRO A 363 4.86 62.23 -17.38
CA PRO A 363 4.49 62.04 -15.97
C PRO A 363 5.70 61.86 -15.02
N GLU A 364 5.49 62.05 -13.71
CA GLU A 364 6.55 62.09 -12.69
C GLU A 364 7.31 60.75 -12.59
N ASN A 365 6.56 59.64 -12.60
CA ASN A 365 7.09 58.27 -12.40
C ASN A 365 7.46 57.55 -13.71
N VAL A 366 7.35 58.21 -14.87
CA VAL A 366 7.87 57.71 -16.15
C VAL A 366 9.33 58.14 -16.29
N THR A 367 10.24 57.19 -16.54
CA THR A 367 11.67 57.49 -16.72
C THR A 367 12.08 57.40 -18.18
N ILE A 368 13.09 58.18 -18.57
CA ILE A 368 13.63 58.21 -19.94
C ILE A 368 15.15 58.17 -19.86
N ASP A 369 15.77 57.23 -20.57
CA ASP A 369 17.22 57.20 -20.75
C ASP A 369 17.65 58.25 -21.79
N SER A 370 18.46 59.22 -21.38
CA SER A 370 18.86 60.34 -22.25
C SER A 370 19.73 59.94 -23.44
N ASN A 371 20.38 58.77 -23.40
CA ASN A 371 21.26 58.28 -24.46
C ASN A 371 20.50 57.42 -25.48
N THR A 372 19.58 56.58 -25.01
CA THR A 372 18.88 55.59 -25.84
C THR A 372 17.46 55.99 -26.19
N GLY A 373 16.87 56.94 -25.46
CA GLY A 373 15.46 57.32 -25.61
C GLY A 373 14.49 56.32 -24.99
N LYS A 374 15.00 55.25 -24.34
CA LYS A 374 14.18 54.22 -23.70
C LYS A 374 13.33 54.83 -22.59
N VAL A 375 12.02 54.75 -22.76
CA VAL A 375 10.97 55.12 -21.81
C VAL A 375 10.63 53.90 -20.96
N THR A 376 10.47 54.07 -19.65
CA THR A 376 9.94 53.05 -18.75
C THR A 376 8.74 53.61 -17.99
N ILE A 377 7.60 52.94 -18.13
CA ILE A 377 6.35 53.19 -17.42
C ILE A 377 6.24 52.13 -16.32
N SER A 378 6.24 52.54 -15.06
CA SER A 378 6.14 51.65 -13.89
C SER A 378 4.80 50.91 -13.86
N ALA A 379 4.77 49.69 -13.31
CA ALA A 379 3.53 48.94 -13.07
C ALA A 379 2.50 49.75 -12.27
N THR A 380 2.94 50.60 -11.34
CA THR A 380 2.06 51.46 -10.53
C THR A 380 1.50 52.68 -11.27
N GLU A 381 1.86 52.86 -12.54
CA GLU A 381 1.45 54.02 -13.34
C GLU A 381 0.61 53.62 -14.53
N VAL A 382 0.64 52.37 -14.99
CA VAL A 382 -0.12 51.85 -16.12
C VAL A 382 -1.15 50.86 -15.59
N LYS A 383 -2.39 51.01 -16.03
CA LYS A 383 -3.46 50.10 -15.61
C LYS A 383 -3.20 48.70 -16.18
N ASP A 384 -3.34 47.67 -15.35
CA ASP A 384 -3.28 46.26 -15.78
C ASP A 384 -4.24 45.99 -16.96
N ASP A 385 -3.81 45.15 -17.89
CA ASP A 385 -4.49 44.77 -19.13
C ASP A 385 -4.81 45.95 -20.07
N SER A 386 -4.22 47.14 -19.84
CA SER A 386 -4.38 48.28 -20.73
C SER A 386 -3.27 48.37 -21.78
N THR A 387 -3.62 48.87 -22.96
CA THR A 387 -2.68 49.02 -24.09
C THR A 387 -1.81 50.28 -23.93
N VAL A 388 -0.51 50.11 -24.13
CA VAL A 388 0.47 51.18 -24.34
C VAL A 388 0.80 51.25 -25.83
N THR A 389 0.58 52.41 -26.45
CA THR A 389 0.86 52.65 -27.87
C THR A 389 2.04 53.60 -28.04
N ALA A 390 3.00 53.25 -28.90
CA ALA A 390 4.13 54.09 -29.26
C ALA A 390 4.13 54.36 -30.78
N THR A 391 4.07 55.63 -31.18
CA THR A 391 3.98 56.05 -32.59
C THR A 391 5.16 56.93 -32.98
N SER A 392 5.83 56.59 -34.07
CA SER A 392 6.88 57.39 -34.72
C SER A 392 6.37 58.01 -36.02
N ASN A 393 6.77 59.25 -36.30
CA ASN A 393 6.42 60.02 -37.49
C ASN A 393 7.69 60.58 -38.15
N ASP A 394 7.85 60.37 -39.46
CA ASP A 394 8.96 60.97 -40.22
C ASP A 394 8.61 62.38 -40.73
N PRO A 395 9.57 63.13 -41.32
CA PRO A 395 9.31 64.45 -41.88
C PRO A 395 8.38 64.50 -43.09
N ALA A 396 8.21 63.39 -43.84
CA ALA A 396 7.29 63.29 -44.98
C ALA A 396 5.84 62.99 -44.52
N GLY A 397 5.64 62.74 -43.22
CA GLY A 397 4.33 62.43 -42.64
C GLY A 397 4.00 60.94 -42.64
N ASN A 398 4.92 60.05 -43.03
CA ASN A 398 4.72 58.62 -42.91
C ASN A 398 4.80 58.19 -41.43
N THR A 399 4.01 57.18 -41.05
CA THR A 399 3.83 56.78 -39.64
C THR A 399 4.14 55.31 -39.41
N ALA A 400 4.73 54.99 -38.25
CA ALA A 400 4.93 53.62 -37.78
C ALA A 400 4.61 53.52 -36.30
N LYS A 401 3.96 52.43 -35.85
CA LYS A 401 3.57 52.24 -34.45
C LYS A 401 3.85 50.84 -33.94
N ASP A 402 3.98 50.72 -32.62
CA ASP A 402 4.02 49.46 -31.88
C ASP A 402 3.17 49.55 -30.60
N GLU A 403 2.65 48.41 -30.16
CA GLU A 403 1.69 48.33 -29.05
C GLU A 403 2.05 47.18 -28.10
N ALA A 404 1.92 47.42 -26.80
CA ALA A 404 2.09 46.40 -25.75
C ALA A 404 0.94 46.45 -24.74
N GLU A 405 0.43 45.30 -24.31
CA GLU A 405 -0.56 45.20 -23.22
C GLU A 405 0.15 45.04 -21.88
N ALA A 406 -0.07 45.97 -20.95
CA ALA A 406 0.46 45.87 -19.60
C ALA A 406 -0.09 44.60 -18.92
N LYS A 407 0.79 43.83 -18.28
CA LYS A 407 0.41 42.54 -17.66
C LYS A 407 0.03 42.72 -16.20
N THR A 408 -0.95 41.96 -15.74
CA THR A 408 -1.14 41.76 -14.29
C THR A 408 0.11 41.07 -13.71
N PRO A 409 0.67 41.54 -12.57
CA PRO A 409 1.78 40.86 -11.91
C PRO A 409 1.41 39.43 -11.53
N GLU A 410 2.19 38.46 -11.99
CA GLU A 410 1.95 37.03 -11.76
C GLU A 410 2.44 36.61 -10.37
N ILE A 411 1.53 36.35 -9.42
CA ILE A 411 1.86 35.71 -8.14
C ILE A 411 2.07 34.22 -8.42
N THR A 412 3.32 33.76 -8.35
CA THR A 412 3.76 32.53 -9.03
C THR A 412 3.68 31.25 -8.19
N GLU A 413 3.13 31.28 -6.96
CA GLU A 413 2.93 30.07 -6.15
C GLU A 413 1.54 30.09 -5.50
N LYS A 414 0.82 28.96 -5.60
CA LYS A 414 -0.48 28.76 -4.94
C LYS A 414 -0.24 28.42 -3.47
N PRO A 415 -1.13 28.85 -2.54
CA PRO A 415 -1.06 28.38 -1.17
C PRO A 415 -1.32 26.87 -1.13
N ILE A 416 -0.51 26.15 -0.35
CA ILE A 416 -0.56 24.69 -0.23
C ILE A 416 -0.65 24.31 1.25
N ILE A 417 -1.40 23.24 1.52
CA ILE A 417 -1.37 22.47 2.76
C ILE A 417 -1.17 21.03 2.31
N ASP A 418 -0.34 20.30 3.05
CA ASP A 418 -0.02 18.91 2.76
C ASP A 418 0.19 18.17 4.09
N ILE A 419 -0.58 17.12 4.31
CA ILE A 419 -0.47 16.20 5.43
C ILE A 419 0.61 15.18 5.05
N THR A 420 1.76 15.27 5.72
CA THR A 420 2.93 14.46 5.37
C THR A 420 3.05 13.20 6.24
N GLU A 421 2.38 13.18 7.40
CA GLU A 421 2.47 12.07 8.35
C GLU A 421 1.17 11.90 9.15
N ILE A 422 0.66 10.67 9.19
CA ILE A 422 -0.49 10.29 10.03
C ILE A 422 -0.07 9.07 10.85
N ALA A 423 -0.11 9.18 12.19
CA ALA A 423 0.23 8.06 13.08
C ALA A 423 1.60 7.43 12.77
N GLY A 424 2.59 8.25 12.45
CA GLY A 424 3.93 7.80 12.08
C GLY A 424 4.05 7.20 10.67
N ASP A 425 2.97 7.09 9.89
CA ASP A 425 3.04 6.72 8.47
C ASP A 425 3.39 7.97 7.69
N THR A 426 4.50 7.92 6.96
CA THR A 426 4.96 9.06 6.17
C THR A 426 4.50 8.91 4.73
N GLN A 427 3.92 9.96 4.18
CA GLN A 427 3.59 10.04 2.77
C GLN A 427 4.88 9.98 1.92
N ALA A 428 4.88 9.20 0.85
CA ALA A 428 6.07 9.03 0.03
C ALA A 428 6.40 10.32 -0.76
N ALA A 429 7.67 10.71 -0.82
CA ALA A 429 8.11 12.01 -1.32
C ALA A 429 7.91 12.24 -2.85
N ASP A 430 7.60 11.19 -3.60
CA ASP A 430 7.29 11.22 -5.04
C ASP A 430 5.78 11.29 -5.32
N PHE A 431 4.95 11.34 -4.28
CA PHE A 431 3.53 11.64 -4.43
C PHE A 431 3.34 13.12 -4.72
N ASN A 432 2.78 13.41 -5.89
CA ASN A 432 2.36 14.77 -6.24
C ASN A 432 0.94 14.98 -5.68
N ASP A 433 0.83 15.21 -4.38
CA ASP A 433 -0.36 15.84 -3.84
C ASP A 433 -0.30 17.34 -4.16
N ASP A 434 -1.21 17.82 -5.00
CA ASP A 434 -1.28 19.22 -5.38
C ASP A 434 -2.21 20.05 -4.48
N GLY A 435 -2.65 19.46 -3.36
CA GLY A 435 -3.56 20.08 -2.40
C GLY A 435 -4.94 20.34 -2.99
N THR A 436 -5.35 19.60 -4.04
CA THR A 436 -6.69 19.71 -4.63
C THR A 436 -7.50 18.43 -4.49
N ALA A 437 -8.71 18.58 -3.96
CA ALA A 437 -9.56 17.48 -3.52
C ALA A 437 -9.90 16.44 -4.62
N ALA A 438 -9.63 15.16 -4.27
CA ALA A 438 -10.59 14.05 -4.26
C ALA A 438 -10.83 13.19 -5.53
N THR A 439 -9.84 12.86 -6.35
CA THR A 439 -10.08 11.82 -7.40
C THR A 439 -9.01 10.75 -7.62
N GLN A 440 -7.96 10.68 -6.80
CA GLN A 440 -6.90 9.68 -7.01
C GLN A 440 -6.91 8.59 -5.92
N PRO A 441 -6.60 7.31 -6.26
CA PRO A 441 -6.35 6.24 -5.29
C PRO A 441 -5.11 6.46 -4.40
N SER A 442 -4.41 7.59 -4.56
CA SER A 442 -3.10 7.91 -3.99
C SER A 442 -3.12 8.33 -2.53
N ASP A 443 -4.28 8.73 -2.00
CA ASP A 443 -4.34 9.42 -0.69
C ASP A 443 -4.54 8.42 0.46
N ILE A 444 -4.30 7.11 0.22
CA ILE A 444 -4.33 6.05 1.22
C ILE A 444 -2.90 5.53 1.44
N TYR A 445 -2.21 6.07 2.44
CA TYR A 445 -0.84 5.63 2.79
C TYR A 445 -0.65 5.30 4.27
N ALA A 446 -1.61 5.66 5.15
CA ALA A 446 -1.50 5.49 6.59
C ALA A 446 -2.46 4.45 7.14
N GLN A 447 -2.12 3.78 8.22
CA GLN A 447 -3.01 2.92 8.99
C GLN A 447 -2.88 3.32 10.45
N ILE A 448 -3.93 3.90 11.02
CA ILE A 448 -4.02 4.05 12.47
C ILE A 448 -4.20 2.63 13.04
N SER A 449 -3.39 2.21 14.01
CA SER A 449 -3.55 0.94 14.73
C SER A 449 -4.48 1.09 15.96
N PRO A 450 -5.07 0.01 16.49
CA PRO A 450 -5.81 0.07 17.75
C PRO A 450 -4.97 0.61 18.92
N ALA A 451 -3.68 0.29 18.95
CA ALA A 451 -2.75 0.77 19.97
C ALA A 451 -2.53 2.29 19.87
N GLU A 452 -2.39 2.81 18.65
CA GLU A 452 -2.25 4.24 18.37
C GLU A 452 -3.54 5.01 18.70
N ALA A 453 -4.71 4.48 18.31
CA ALA A 453 -6.00 5.10 18.63
C ALA A 453 -6.27 5.15 20.14
N ALA A 454 -5.94 4.07 20.86
CA ALA A 454 -6.05 4.02 22.32
C ALA A 454 -5.03 4.95 22.99
N GLY A 455 -3.82 5.05 22.42
CA GLY A 455 -2.70 5.72 23.04
C GLY A 455 -2.47 7.18 22.67
N GLY A 456 -3.12 7.65 21.61
CA GLY A 456 -2.88 8.95 21.00
C GLY A 456 -1.74 8.91 20.00
N PHE A 457 -1.84 9.71 18.94
CA PHE A 457 -0.87 9.73 17.84
C PHE A 457 -0.73 11.14 17.23
N LEU A 458 0.40 11.41 16.58
CA LEU A 458 0.65 12.68 15.92
C LEU A 458 0.13 12.67 14.48
N ILE A 459 -0.34 13.83 14.04
CA ILE A 459 -0.50 14.16 12.62
C ILE A 459 0.42 15.36 12.33
N ARG A 460 1.16 15.29 11.24
CA ARG A 460 2.09 16.35 10.82
C ARG A 460 1.87 16.71 9.36
N GLY A 461 2.26 17.91 9.02
CA GLY A 461 2.24 18.37 7.65
C GLY A 461 3.08 19.62 7.43
N THR A 462 3.04 20.08 6.19
CA THR A 462 3.64 21.34 5.76
C THR A 462 2.57 22.25 5.18
N SER A 463 2.87 23.53 5.13
CA SER A 463 2.02 24.50 4.44
C SER A 463 2.83 25.70 3.97
N LYS A 464 2.32 26.37 2.95
CA LYS A 464 2.92 27.57 2.37
C LYS A 464 1.82 28.58 2.04
N ASP A 465 2.11 29.85 2.31
CA ASP A 465 1.20 30.98 2.07
C ASP A 465 -0.15 30.87 2.81
N ILE A 466 -0.15 30.22 3.98
CA ILE A 466 -1.25 30.16 4.94
C ILE A 466 -1.02 31.19 6.06
N THR A 467 -2.03 31.99 6.36
CA THR A 467 -1.91 33.14 7.28
C THR A 467 -2.53 32.91 8.66
N ASP A 468 -3.43 31.92 8.78
CA ASP A 468 -4.08 31.49 10.02
C ASP A 468 -3.55 30.10 10.47
N GLY A 469 -3.76 29.69 11.72
CA GLY A 469 -3.42 28.32 12.15
C GLY A 469 -4.16 27.23 11.37
N ILE A 470 -3.61 26.02 11.32
CA ILE A 470 -4.19 24.87 10.61
C ILE A 470 -5.23 24.18 11.50
N THR A 471 -6.41 23.89 10.96
CA THR A 471 -7.42 23.06 11.63
C THR A 471 -7.40 21.65 11.03
N VAL A 472 -7.14 20.65 11.87
CA VAL A 472 -7.13 19.24 11.50
C VAL A 472 -8.37 18.55 12.05
N THR A 473 -9.10 17.84 11.20
CA THR A 473 -10.26 17.03 11.56
C THR A 473 -10.07 15.59 11.16
N ILE A 474 -10.56 14.67 11.98
CA ILE A 474 -10.61 13.23 11.66
C ILE A 474 -12.06 12.79 11.68
N SER A 475 -12.51 12.09 10.65
CA SER A 475 -13.86 11.52 10.56
C SER A 475 -13.82 10.11 9.98
N GLU A 476 -14.82 9.27 10.28
CA GLU A 476 -15.05 8.08 9.44
C GLU A 476 -15.37 8.56 8.01
N LYS A 477 -14.83 7.92 6.97
CA LYS A 477 -14.94 8.38 5.58
C LYS A 477 -16.39 8.70 5.18
N GLY A 478 -16.64 9.95 4.77
CA GLY A 478 -17.98 10.45 4.41
C GLY A 478 -18.92 10.73 5.60
N GLY A 479 -18.40 10.65 6.83
CA GLY A 479 -19.11 10.91 8.09
C GLY A 479 -18.90 12.31 8.64
N THR A 480 -19.18 12.49 9.93
CA THR A 480 -18.95 13.76 10.65
C THR A 480 -17.62 13.72 11.40
N ALA A 481 -16.96 14.88 11.54
CA ALA A 481 -15.75 15.02 12.34
C ALA A 481 -15.94 14.48 13.77
N ILE A 482 -15.09 13.52 14.15
CA ILE A 482 -15.00 12.91 15.48
C ILE A 482 -14.00 13.72 16.32
N VAL A 483 -12.84 14.02 15.74
CA VAL A 483 -11.78 14.83 16.35
C VAL A 483 -11.64 16.14 15.58
N THR A 484 -11.41 17.25 16.30
CA THR A 484 -11.05 18.55 15.72
C THR A 484 -9.98 19.18 16.59
N LYS A 485 -8.86 19.54 15.98
CA LYS A 485 -7.73 20.15 16.66
C LYS A 485 -7.16 21.30 15.82
N THR A 486 -6.49 22.24 16.48
CA THR A 486 -5.85 23.39 15.84
C THR A 486 -4.36 23.35 16.08
N ALA A 487 -3.57 23.37 15.01
CA ALA A 487 -2.12 23.46 15.06
C ALA A 487 -1.67 24.92 14.89
N THR A 488 -0.58 25.28 15.59
CA THR A 488 0.11 26.54 15.38
C THR A 488 1.18 26.34 14.32
N LEU A 489 1.29 27.28 13.38
CA LEU A 489 2.23 27.19 12.27
C LEU A 489 3.65 27.59 12.70
N ALA A 490 4.65 26.79 12.35
CA ALA A 490 6.07 27.11 12.54
C ALA A 490 6.59 28.06 11.45
N GLU A 491 7.72 28.73 11.69
CA GLU A 491 8.30 29.70 10.74
C GLU A 491 8.69 29.07 9.38
N ASP A 492 8.99 27.77 9.35
CA ASP A 492 9.34 27.01 8.14
C ASP A 492 8.13 26.42 7.40
N GLY A 493 6.92 26.70 7.89
CA GLY A 493 5.68 26.18 7.32
C GLY A 493 5.26 24.81 7.84
N SER A 494 6.06 24.17 8.69
CA SER A 494 5.68 22.90 9.33
C SER A 494 4.62 23.10 10.40
N TRP A 495 3.79 22.07 10.60
CA TRP A 495 2.78 22.04 11.65
C TRP A 495 2.58 20.60 12.16
N SER A 496 2.16 20.47 13.41
CA SER A 496 1.88 19.18 14.05
C SER A 496 0.72 19.29 15.03
N VAL A 497 -0.03 18.20 15.19
CA VAL A 497 -1.14 18.13 16.13
C VAL A 497 -1.19 16.79 16.86
N MET A 498 -1.44 16.86 18.17
CA MET A 498 -1.60 15.68 19.03
C MET A 498 -3.06 15.27 19.08
N VAL A 499 -3.35 14.06 18.62
CA VAL A 499 -4.64 13.40 18.81
C VAL A 499 -4.59 12.71 20.17
N ASP A 500 -5.48 13.09 21.09
CA ASP A 500 -5.43 12.59 22.46
C ASP A 500 -5.82 11.10 22.51
N ALA A 501 -5.26 10.37 23.47
CA ALA A 501 -5.63 9.00 23.78
C ALA A 501 -7.16 8.82 23.88
N ASN A 502 -7.69 7.79 23.22
CA ASN A 502 -9.12 7.45 23.20
C ASN A 502 -10.06 8.56 22.66
N SER A 503 -9.54 9.55 21.92
CA SER A 503 -10.37 10.62 21.35
C SER A 503 -11.12 10.23 20.09
N LEU A 504 -10.65 9.22 19.34
CA LEU A 504 -11.42 8.59 18.26
C LEU A 504 -12.44 7.62 18.85
N THR A 505 -13.59 8.14 19.27
CA THR A 505 -14.69 7.31 19.80
C THR A 505 -15.20 6.33 18.73
N ASP A 506 -15.51 5.10 19.12
CA ASP A 506 -15.96 4.02 18.22
C ASP A 506 -14.98 3.69 17.09
N TYR A 507 -13.68 3.89 17.33
CA TYR A 507 -12.61 3.54 16.40
C TYR A 507 -12.62 2.04 16.04
N SER A 508 -12.38 1.73 14.76
CA SER A 508 -12.18 0.36 14.26
C SER A 508 -11.16 0.36 13.14
N SER A 509 -10.13 -0.48 13.23
CA SER A 509 -9.12 -0.63 12.17
C SER A 509 -9.71 -1.14 10.85
N THR A 510 -10.90 -1.75 10.89
CA THR A 510 -11.64 -2.23 9.70
C THR A 510 -12.34 -1.11 8.93
N LYS A 511 -12.29 0.14 9.39
CA LYS A 511 -12.91 1.31 8.75
C LYS A 511 -11.85 2.25 8.19
N GLU A 512 -12.22 3.00 7.17
CA GLU A 512 -11.39 4.09 6.63
C GLU A 512 -11.73 5.40 7.32
N TYR A 513 -10.70 6.17 7.67
CA TYR A 513 -10.86 7.50 8.25
C TYR A 513 -10.35 8.55 7.28
N GLU A 514 -11.06 9.66 7.20
CA GLU A 514 -10.65 10.88 6.50
C GLU A 514 -9.93 11.79 7.48
N VAL A 515 -8.68 12.14 7.17
CA VAL A 515 -7.89 13.15 7.87
C VAL A 515 -7.83 14.37 6.99
N LYS A 516 -8.41 15.47 7.47
CA LYS A 516 -8.52 16.71 6.72
C LYS A 516 -7.82 17.86 7.43
N ALA A 517 -6.88 18.48 6.76
CA ALA A 517 -6.22 19.72 7.20
C ALA A 517 -6.80 20.91 6.43
N SER A 518 -7.06 22.02 7.12
CA SER A 518 -7.63 23.22 6.49
C SER A 518 -7.03 24.49 7.08
N GLY A 519 -6.82 25.49 6.25
CA GLY A 519 -6.25 26.78 6.64
C GLY A 519 -6.71 27.92 5.74
N THR A 520 -6.58 29.16 6.22
CA THR A 520 -6.95 30.35 5.46
C THR A 520 -5.72 30.98 4.81
N SER A 521 -5.79 31.23 3.51
CA SER A 521 -4.82 32.03 2.75
C SER A 521 -5.44 33.38 2.34
N ALA A 522 -4.62 34.26 1.75
CA ALA A 522 -5.11 35.52 1.17
C ALA A 522 -6.13 35.32 0.03
N THR A 523 -6.15 34.14 -0.60
CA THR A 523 -7.01 33.79 -1.74
C THR A 523 -8.23 32.94 -1.37
N GLY A 524 -8.33 32.44 -0.13
CA GLY A 524 -9.45 31.60 0.32
C GLY A 524 -9.04 30.48 1.27
N VAL A 525 -9.96 29.54 1.53
CA VAL A 525 -9.68 28.33 2.31
C VAL A 525 -8.91 27.35 1.42
N VAL A 526 -7.81 26.81 1.95
CA VAL A 526 -7.03 25.71 1.37
C VAL A 526 -7.27 24.49 2.24
N GLU A 527 -7.43 23.33 1.62
CA GLU A 527 -7.71 22.07 2.30
C GLU A 527 -6.86 20.97 1.69
N ASP A 528 -6.50 20.03 2.54
CA ASP A 528 -5.87 18.78 2.16
C ASP A 528 -6.59 17.63 2.87
N ILE A 529 -6.75 16.50 2.17
CA ILE A 529 -7.55 15.37 2.60
C ILE A 529 -6.82 14.06 2.28
N ASP A 530 -6.42 13.38 3.36
CA ASP A 530 -5.88 12.04 3.32
C ASP A 530 -6.87 11.01 3.88
N TYR A 531 -6.65 9.76 3.52
CA TYR A 531 -7.41 8.62 4.01
C TYR A 531 -6.50 7.59 4.69
N THR A 532 -6.99 7.00 5.77
CA THR A 532 -6.35 5.83 6.36
C THR A 532 -6.84 4.56 5.68
N ALA A 533 -5.94 3.61 5.49
CA ALA A 533 -6.25 2.25 5.12
C ALA A 533 -7.18 1.62 6.16
N SER A 534 -7.94 0.64 5.70
CA SER A 534 -8.73 -0.24 6.55
C SER A 534 -8.17 -1.64 6.45
N THR A 535 -8.15 -2.37 7.56
CA THR A 535 -7.60 -3.73 7.62
C THR A 535 -8.37 -4.68 6.69
N PRO A 536 -7.69 -5.42 5.79
CA PRO A 536 -8.28 -6.52 5.03
C PRO A 536 -8.97 -7.54 5.92
N GLN A 537 -10.11 -8.06 5.49
CA GLN A 537 -10.91 -9.03 6.22
C GLN A 537 -10.95 -10.37 5.49
N VAL A 538 -10.89 -11.48 6.23
CA VAL A 538 -11.04 -12.81 5.64
C VAL A 538 -12.50 -13.04 5.25
N THR A 539 -12.73 -13.30 3.97
CA THR A 539 -14.08 -13.55 3.40
C THR A 539 -14.42 -15.04 3.38
N GLU A 540 -13.43 -15.89 3.15
CA GLU A 540 -13.49 -17.34 3.11
C GLU A 540 -12.19 -17.92 3.66
N ILE A 541 -12.29 -19.00 4.44
CA ILE A 541 -11.18 -19.82 4.93
C ILE A 541 -11.61 -21.29 4.93
N LYS A 542 -10.75 -22.19 4.48
CA LYS A 542 -10.99 -23.63 4.47
C LYS A 542 -9.68 -24.41 4.55
N LEU A 543 -9.78 -25.63 5.03
CA LEU A 543 -8.69 -26.60 5.07
C LEU A 543 -9.05 -27.77 4.13
N LYS A 544 -8.08 -28.26 3.36
CA LYS A 544 -8.30 -29.34 2.39
C LYS A 544 -7.49 -30.58 2.75
N ASP A 545 -8.21 -31.69 2.87
CA ASP A 545 -7.68 -33.03 3.04
C ASP A 545 -7.56 -33.70 1.67
N ASN A 546 -6.35 -34.19 1.34
CA ASN A 546 -6.05 -34.72 0.01
C ASN A 546 -5.74 -36.23 -0.06
N LEU A 547 -5.85 -37.00 1.04
CA LEU A 547 -5.60 -38.46 1.15
C LEU A 547 -4.20 -38.97 0.74
N THR A 548 -3.39 -38.21 0.00
CA THR A 548 -2.26 -38.77 -0.78
C THR A 548 -0.95 -38.94 -0.01
N ASP A 549 -0.88 -38.54 1.25
CA ASP A 549 0.34 -38.43 2.04
C ASP A 549 0.45 -39.38 3.24
N GLU A 550 -0.59 -40.14 3.58
CA GLU A 550 -0.57 -41.05 4.75
C GLU A 550 -0.45 -42.54 4.36
N PRO A 551 0.76 -43.13 4.26
CA PRO A 551 0.89 -44.59 4.21
C PRO A 551 0.62 -45.19 5.60
N LEU A 552 -0.23 -46.21 5.67
CA LEU A 552 -0.34 -47.05 6.88
C LEU A 552 1.04 -47.65 7.20
N VAL A 553 1.47 -47.46 8.46
CA VAL A 553 2.77 -47.88 9.00
C VAL A 553 3.03 -49.35 8.67
N ASP A 554 4.19 -49.62 8.05
CA ASP A 554 4.76 -50.92 7.62
C ASP A 554 4.62 -51.31 6.12
N GLY A 555 3.81 -50.60 5.33
CA GLY A 555 3.64 -50.88 3.90
C GLY A 555 2.92 -52.20 3.56
N THR A 556 2.21 -52.81 4.51
CA THR A 556 1.47 -54.07 4.30
C THR A 556 0.06 -53.90 3.72
N TYR A 557 -0.55 -52.71 3.84
CA TYR A 557 -1.91 -52.44 3.33
C TYR A 557 -2.00 -51.12 2.54
N GLN A 558 -2.91 -51.07 1.56
CA GLN A 558 -3.29 -49.84 0.86
C GLN A 558 -4.67 -49.42 1.36
N TYR A 559 -4.95 -48.12 1.56
CA TYR A 559 -6.29 -47.65 1.96
C TYR A 559 -7.41 -48.19 1.05
N THR A 560 -7.08 -48.46 -0.22
CA THR A 560 -7.96 -49.10 -1.21
C THR A 560 -8.48 -50.49 -0.81
N ASP A 561 -7.83 -51.13 0.17
CA ASP A 561 -8.26 -52.42 0.72
C ASP A 561 -9.47 -52.26 1.67
N PHE A 562 -9.72 -51.05 2.18
CA PHE A 562 -10.75 -50.76 3.18
C PHE A 562 -11.84 -49.80 2.69
N TYR A 563 -11.50 -48.79 1.89
CA TYR A 563 -12.45 -47.86 1.27
C TYR A 563 -11.99 -47.40 -0.12
N THR A 564 -12.86 -46.71 -0.86
CA THR A 564 -12.55 -46.31 -2.25
C THR A 564 -11.65 -45.08 -2.25
N ASP A 565 -10.75 -45.00 -3.23
CA ASP A 565 -9.94 -43.79 -3.46
C ASP A 565 -10.80 -42.55 -3.70
N GLY A 566 -10.45 -41.46 -3.01
CA GLY A 566 -11.23 -40.22 -3.01
C GLY A 566 -12.62 -40.35 -2.36
N ASP A 567 -12.81 -41.25 -1.40
CA ASP A 567 -14.08 -41.32 -0.64
C ASP A 567 -14.35 -39.97 0.04
N ALA A 568 -15.44 -39.31 -0.34
CA ALA A 568 -15.83 -37.99 0.17
C ALA A 568 -16.14 -37.98 1.68
N LYS A 569 -16.17 -39.15 2.34
CA LYS A 569 -16.19 -39.24 3.80
C LYS A 569 -14.87 -38.81 4.44
N TYR A 570 -13.75 -39.06 3.77
CA TYR A 570 -12.39 -38.91 4.29
C TYR A 570 -11.56 -37.89 3.50
N VAL A 571 -11.98 -37.49 2.29
CA VAL A 571 -11.26 -36.53 1.43
C VAL A 571 -12.14 -35.34 1.07
N GLY A 572 -11.58 -34.13 1.11
CA GLY A 572 -12.24 -32.90 0.65
C GLY A 572 -12.08 -31.70 1.58
N ASP A 573 -13.02 -30.78 1.51
CA ASP A 573 -13.02 -29.58 2.36
C ASP A 573 -13.39 -29.95 3.80
N VAL A 574 -12.51 -29.60 4.73
CA VAL A 574 -12.74 -29.63 6.17
C VAL A 574 -13.41 -28.32 6.58
N SER A 575 -14.46 -28.40 7.40
CA SER A 575 -15.09 -27.23 8.01
C SER A 575 -14.34 -26.82 9.27
N SER A 576 -14.29 -25.52 9.57
CA SER A 576 -13.80 -25.06 10.88
C SER A 576 -14.67 -25.62 12.00
N ALA A 577 -14.04 -26.19 13.01
CA ALA A 577 -14.71 -26.76 14.18
C ALA A 577 -15.33 -25.65 15.02
N THR A 578 -16.62 -25.76 15.35
CA THR A 578 -17.26 -24.85 16.33
C THR A 578 -16.84 -25.12 17.78
N GLY A 579 -16.04 -26.17 17.98
CA GLY A 579 -15.51 -26.62 19.24
C GLY A 579 -14.86 -27.99 19.01
N LEU A 580 -13.61 -28.13 19.45
CA LEU A 580 -12.80 -29.34 19.23
C LEU A 580 -13.48 -30.61 19.73
N SER A 581 -14.26 -30.48 20.80
CA SER A 581 -15.00 -31.61 21.37
C SER A 581 -16.17 -32.12 20.52
N THR A 582 -16.46 -31.49 19.38
CA THR A 582 -17.53 -31.89 18.46
C THR A 582 -17.02 -32.28 17.07
N ALA A 583 -15.71 -32.14 16.83
CA ALA A 583 -15.05 -32.52 15.60
C ALA A 583 -15.00 -34.04 15.45
N THR A 584 -15.83 -34.57 14.54
CA THR A 584 -16.10 -36.02 14.39
C THR A 584 -16.20 -36.46 12.91
N SER A 585 -15.94 -35.53 11.98
CA SER A 585 -15.92 -35.73 10.52
C SER A 585 -15.30 -34.50 9.84
N LEU A 586 -14.97 -34.56 8.54
CA LEU A 586 -14.56 -33.38 7.76
C LEU A 586 -15.51 -32.20 7.93
N ALA A 587 -16.83 -32.45 7.89
CA ALA A 587 -17.86 -31.41 8.01
C ALA A 587 -17.94 -30.74 9.39
N THR A 588 -17.26 -31.29 10.40
CA THR A 588 -17.19 -30.78 11.78
C THR A 588 -15.76 -30.46 12.23
N GLY A 589 -14.76 -30.56 11.34
CA GLY A 589 -13.38 -30.18 11.61
C GLY A 589 -12.43 -31.31 12.03
N LEU A 590 -12.70 -32.56 11.65
CA LEU A 590 -11.80 -33.69 11.87
C LEU A 590 -11.10 -34.07 10.56
N THR A 591 -9.79 -34.28 10.59
CA THR A 591 -8.97 -34.77 9.47
C THR A 591 -7.83 -35.63 10.00
N ASN A 592 -7.28 -36.50 9.14
CA ASN A 592 -6.04 -37.24 9.41
C ASN A 592 -4.84 -36.77 8.57
N ASP A 593 -5.02 -35.76 7.72
CA ASP A 593 -3.99 -35.21 6.83
C ASP A 593 -3.04 -34.29 7.62
N LYS A 594 -1.79 -34.73 7.83
CA LYS A 594 -0.77 -33.95 8.54
C LYS A 594 -0.26 -32.74 7.77
N ALA A 595 -0.47 -32.69 6.45
CA ALA A 595 -0.08 -31.60 5.57
C ALA A 595 -1.30 -30.91 4.93
N ALA A 596 -2.43 -30.92 5.63
CA ALA A 596 -3.68 -30.37 5.14
C ALA A 596 -3.50 -28.91 4.68
N VAL A 597 -4.03 -28.59 3.50
CA VAL A 597 -3.76 -27.31 2.83
C VAL A 597 -4.76 -26.26 3.29
N LEU A 598 -4.28 -25.16 3.87
CA LEU A 598 -5.11 -24.02 4.24
C LEU A 598 -5.26 -23.08 3.04
N GLU A 599 -6.49 -22.72 2.70
CA GLU A 599 -6.81 -21.69 1.71
C GLU A 599 -7.69 -20.60 2.34
N PHE A 600 -7.35 -19.34 2.11
CA PHE A 600 -8.19 -18.22 2.52
C PHE A 600 -8.18 -17.09 1.48
N THR A 601 -9.20 -16.22 1.55
CA THR A 601 -9.34 -15.08 0.64
C THR A 601 -9.68 -13.80 1.39
N LEU A 602 -8.92 -12.73 1.13
CA LEU A 602 -9.16 -11.39 1.67
C LEU A 602 -10.17 -10.62 0.81
N ASP A 603 -10.89 -9.67 1.42
CA ASP A 603 -11.83 -8.78 0.73
C ASP A 603 -11.14 -7.74 -0.17
N LYS A 604 -9.90 -7.38 0.16
CA LYS A 604 -9.02 -6.46 -0.56
C LYS A 604 -7.55 -6.78 -0.26
N ALA A 605 -6.64 -6.29 -1.10
CA ALA A 605 -5.21 -6.46 -0.92
C ALA A 605 -4.69 -5.59 0.24
N PRO A 606 -3.67 -6.05 0.98
CA PRO A 606 -3.00 -5.22 1.99
C PRO A 606 -2.34 -3.98 1.36
N VAL A 607 -2.42 -2.85 2.04
CA VAL A 607 -1.84 -1.55 1.64
C VAL A 607 -1.21 -0.85 2.85
N ALA A 608 -0.56 0.30 2.68
CA ALA A 608 -0.01 1.09 3.81
C ALA A 608 0.93 0.30 4.75
N GLY A 609 1.82 -0.53 4.17
CA GLY A 609 2.77 -1.33 4.95
C GLY A 609 2.19 -2.58 5.62
N GLN A 610 0.91 -2.90 5.40
CA GLN A 610 0.28 -4.11 5.92
C GLN A 610 0.92 -5.39 5.37
N VAL A 611 1.12 -6.39 6.24
CA VAL A 611 1.67 -7.70 5.90
C VAL A 611 0.70 -8.80 6.31
N VAL A 612 0.48 -9.79 5.44
CA VAL A 612 -0.34 -10.96 5.78
C VAL A 612 0.52 -11.98 6.49
N LYS A 613 0.07 -12.42 7.67
CA LYS A 613 0.66 -13.50 8.46
C LYS A 613 -0.33 -14.62 8.68
N VAL A 614 0.20 -15.83 8.83
CA VAL A 614 -0.58 -17.00 9.25
C VAL A 614 0.15 -17.66 10.41
N TYR A 615 -0.51 -17.66 11.55
CA TYR A 615 -0.07 -18.36 12.75
C TYR A 615 -0.83 -19.67 12.91
N ARG A 616 -0.15 -20.71 13.37
CA ARG A 616 -0.76 -21.96 13.82
C ARG A 616 -0.55 -22.07 15.33
N TYR A 617 -1.63 -22.35 16.06
CA TYR A 617 -1.60 -22.66 17.47
C TYR A 617 -2.02 -24.10 17.70
N GLU A 618 -1.44 -24.71 18.71
CA GLU A 618 -2.00 -25.89 19.36
C GLU A 618 -3.06 -25.45 20.37
N LEU A 619 -4.07 -26.28 20.55
CA LEU A 619 -5.20 -25.97 21.42
C LEU A 619 -5.35 -27.03 22.51
N SER A 620 -5.51 -26.59 23.76
CA SER A 620 -5.80 -27.51 24.87
C SER A 620 -7.24 -28.04 24.77
N GLU A 621 -7.62 -29.04 25.58
CA GLU A 621 -9.02 -29.50 25.67
C GLU A 621 -10.01 -28.37 26.00
N ASN A 622 -9.53 -27.29 26.65
CA ASN A 622 -10.32 -26.09 26.97
C ASN A 622 -10.23 -25.00 25.89
N SER A 623 -9.67 -25.32 24.71
CA SER A 623 -9.39 -24.39 23.61
C SER A 623 -8.50 -23.20 24.02
N THR A 624 -7.57 -23.43 24.95
CA THR A 624 -6.50 -22.47 25.26
C THR A 624 -5.39 -22.62 24.23
N GLU A 625 -4.94 -21.53 23.65
CA GLU A 625 -3.86 -21.48 22.66
C GLU A 625 -2.49 -21.64 23.32
N TYR A 626 -1.61 -22.39 22.66
CA TYR A 626 -0.18 -22.52 22.95
C TYR A 626 0.57 -22.94 21.67
N GLY A 627 1.91 -23.01 21.73
CA GLY A 627 2.71 -23.47 20.58
C GLY A 627 2.56 -22.61 19.33
N LYS A 628 2.54 -21.28 19.48
CA LYS A 628 2.39 -20.34 18.35
C LYS A 628 3.52 -20.53 17.35
N THR A 629 3.19 -20.98 16.14
CA THR A 629 4.13 -21.20 15.04
C THR A 629 3.80 -20.24 13.88
N ASP A 630 4.76 -19.43 13.43
CA ASP A 630 4.63 -18.64 12.19
C ASP A 630 4.81 -19.55 10.96
N VAL A 631 3.70 -19.86 10.28
CA VAL A 631 3.69 -20.68 9.06
C VAL A 631 3.63 -19.84 7.78
N SER A 632 3.81 -18.53 7.88
CA SER A 632 3.73 -17.60 6.74
C SER A 632 4.77 -17.88 5.67
N SER A 633 5.89 -18.53 6.03
CA SER A 633 6.93 -18.95 5.07
C SER A 633 6.46 -20.03 4.07
N ASP A 634 5.42 -20.78 4.43
CA ASP A 634 4.78 -21.77 3.56
C ASP A 634 3.63 -21.21 2.70
N MET A 635 3.29 -19.94 2.91
CA MET A 635 2.22 -19.25 2.22
C MET A 635 2.62 -18.82 0.81
N THR A 636 1.69 -18.95 -0.12
CA THR A 636 1.77 -18.42 -1.48
C THR A 636 0.50 -17.68 -1.83
N THR A 637 0.58 -16.70 -2.74
CA THR A 637 -0.57 -15.94 -3.24
C THR A 637 -0.69 -16.08 -4.75
N SER A 638 -1.92 -16.09 -5.26
CA SER A 638 -2.19 -16.26 -6.70
C SER A 638 -2.63 -14.97 -7.41
N ASP A 639 -3.26 -14.05 -6.69
CA ASP A 639 -3.90 -12.84 -7.22
C ASP A 639 -3.97 -11.69 -6.18
N ASP A 640 -3.06 -11.69 -5.20
CA ASP A 640 -2.98 -10.75 -4.07
C ASP A 640 -4.17 -10.80 -3.07
N LEU A 641 -5.20 -11.62 -3.34
CA LEU A 641 -6.39 -11.80 -2.50
C LEU A 641 -6.51 -13.22 -1.96
N THR A 642 -6.24 -14.24 -2.78
CA THR A 642 -6.33 -15.65 -2.42
C THR A 642 -4.95 -16.22 -2.09
N TYR A 643 -4.86 -16.75 -0.87
CA TYR A 643 -3.65 -17.29 -0.27
C TYR A 643 -3.79 -18.78 -0.01
N THR A 644 -2.69 -19.50 -0.13
CA THR A 644 -2.60 -20.95 0.13
C THR A 644 -1.38 -21.24 0.97
N VAL A 645 -1.55 -21.93 2.09
CA VAL A 645 -0.48 -22.42 2.95
C VAL A 645 -0.41 -23.94 2.80
N ILE A 646 0.73 -24.43 2.33
CA ILE A 646 1.02 -25.87 2.22
C ILE A 646 2.15 -26.16 3.21
N PRO A 647 1.87 -26.81 4.36
CA PRO A 647 2.89 -27.11 5.36
C PRO A 647 4.08 -27.89 4.78
N LYS A 648 5.32 -27.48 5.12
CA LYS A 648 6.56 -28.16 4.67
C LYS A 648 7.56 -28.31 5.82
N GLY A 649 8.42 -29.33 5.70
CA GLY A 649 9.49 -29.55 6.68
C GLY A 649 8.92 -29.71 8.09
N ASP A 650 9.43 -28.93 9.03
CA ASP A 650 9.00 -28.96 10.44
C ASP A 650 7.59 -28.38 10.67
N ASN A 651 7.01 -27.71 9.67
CA ASN A 651 5.61 -27.23 9.75
C ASN A 651 4.58 -28.33 9.45
N VAL A 652 4.99 -29.49 8.90
CA VAL A 652 4.11 -30.65 8.76
C VAL A 652 3.73 -31.15 10.16
N LEU A 653 2.43 -31.36 10.39
CA LEU A 653 1.95 -31.79 11.70
C LEU A 653 2.48 -33.18 12.03
N LYS A 654 2.60 -33.47 13.32
CA LYS A 654 3.12 -34.75 13.81
C LYS A 654 1.97 -35.69 14.16
N ASP A 655 2.29 -36.97 14.32
CA ASP A 655 1.29 -37.96 14.73
C ASP A 655 0.80 -37.65 16.14
N THR A 656 -0.50 -37.49 16.33
CA THR A 656 -1.06 -37.02 17.60
C THR A 656 -2.33 -37.77 17.98
N TYR A 657 -2.57 -37.86 19.29
CA TYR A 657 -3.79 -38.39 19.86
C TYR A 657 -4.89 -37.31 19.87
N SER A 658 -5.62 -37.13 18.76
CA SER A 658 -6.76 -36.22 18.70
C SER A 658 -6.43 -34.74 19.08
N GLN A 659 -5.26 -34.23 18.68
CA GLN A 659 -4.78 -32.88 19.02
C GLN A 659 -5.58 -31.78 18.28
N GLY A 660 -5.91 -30.70 18.99
CA GLY A 660 -6.58 -29.54 18.44
C GLY A 660 -5.61 -28.50 17.90
N TYR A 661 -5.97 -27.85 16.80
CA TYR A 661 -5.19 -26.80 16.17
C TYR A 661 -6.08 -25.62 15.77
N ARG A 662 -5.50 -24.42 15.77
CA ARG A 662 -6.08 -23.21 15.19
C ARG A 662 -5.11 -22.60 14.20
N TYR A 663 -5.55 -22.40 12.97
CA TYR A 663 -4.93 -21.40 12.11
C TYR A 663 -5.56 -20.04 12.38
N GLU A 664 -4.74 -19.01 12.45
CA GLU A 664 -5.16 -17.62 12.56
C GLU A 664 -4.46 -16.82 11.46
N VAL A 665 -5.27 -16.20 10.60
CA VAL A 665 -4.80 -15.23 9.62
C VAL A 665 -4.81 -13.87 10.28
N VAL A 666 -3.66 -13.21 10.28
CA VAL A 666 -3.47 -11.89 10.88
C VAL A 666 -2.97 -10.93 9.81
N ILE A 667 -3.36 -9.66 9.91
CA ILE A 667 -2.72 -8.58 9.15
C ILE A 667 -1.87 -7.81 10.13
N GLU A 668 -0.57 -7.80 9.96
CA GLU A 668 0.30 -6.92 10.75
C GLU A 668 0.36 -5.55 10.08
N ASP A 669 0.41 -4.49 10.88
CA ASP A 669 0.75 -3.16 10.39
C ASP A 669 2.28 -2.99 10.20
N LYS A 670 2.69 -1.80 9.80
CA LYS A 670 4.10 -1.43 9.62
C LYS A 670 4.97 -1.54 10.88
N ASN A 671 4.36 -1.50 12.06
CA ASN A 671 5.05 -1.64 13.35
C ASN A 671 5.12 -3.12 13.79
N GLY A 672 4.49 -4.04 13.04
CA GLY A 672 4.32 -5.44 13.43
C GLY A 672 3.15 -5.67 14.38
N ASP A 673 2.30 -4.66 14.63
CA ASP A 673 1.13 -4.83 15.49
C ASP A 673 0.06 -5.64 14.75
N GLU A 674 -0.45 -6.69 15.39
CA GLU A 674 -1.52 -7.53 14.84
C GLU A 674 -2.85 -6.75 14.74
N LEU A 675 -3.38 -6.67 13.52
CA LEU A 675 -4.69 -6.11 13.21
C LEU A 675 -5.71 -7.23 13.00
N SER A 676 -6.95 -7.00 13.45
CA SER A 676 -8.01 -8.00 13.33
C SER A 676 -8.45 -8.23 11.88
N THR A 677 -8.48 -9.50 11.47
CA THR A 677 -9.05 -9.98 10.19
C THR A 677 -10.53 -10.38 10.29
N GLY A 678 -11.16 -10.11 11.44
CA GLY A 678 -12.54 -10.43 11.75
C GLY A 678 -12.76 -11.87 12.19
N ALA A 679 -14.00 -12.22 12.53
CA ALA A 679 -14.37 -13.53 13.10
C ALA A 679 -14.16 -14.74 12.15
N LYS A 680 -13.83 -14.50 10.88
CA LYS A 680 -13.50 -15.54 9.89
C LYS A 680 -11.99 -15.75 9.72
N GLY A 681 -11.16 -14.99 10.43
CA GLY A 681 -9.71 -15.11 10.39
C GLY A 681 -9.17 -16.40 11.00
N THR A 682 -9.98 -17.11 11.78
CA THR A 682 -9.58 -18.34 12.47
C THR A 682 -10.20 -19.59 11.88
N PHE A 683 -9.45 -20.69 11.92
CA PHE A 683 -9.89 -22.00 11.49
C PHE A 683 -9.42 -23.06 12.50
N ASP A 684 -10.37 -23.65 13.21
CA ASP A 684 -10.11 -24.67 14.22
C ASP A 684 -10.32 -26.05 13.61
N PHE A 685 -9.45 -27.01 13.92
CA PHE A 685 -9.63 -28.40 13.53
C PHE A 685 -8.97 -29.33 14.55
N ARG A 686 -9.31 -30.61 14.44
CA ARG A 686 -8.70 -31.69 15.22
C ARG A 686 -8.00 -32.63 14.26
N LEU A 687 -6.72 -32.87 14.50
CA LEU A 687 -5.93 -33.88 13.81
C LEU A 687 -6.10 -35.20 14.54
N ASP A 688 -6.41 -36.25 13.80
CA ASP A 688 -6.55 -37.61 14.31
C ASP A 688 -5.86 -38.55 13.33
N SER A 689 -4.58 -38.84 13.57
CA SER A 689 -3.75 -39.70 12.71
C SER A 689 -3.60 -41.13 13.23
N LEU A 690 -4.17 -41.42 14.42
CA LEU A 690 -4.00 -42.69 15.12
C LEU A 690 -5.37 -43.27 15.49
N VAL A 691 -5.58 -44.56 15.20
CA VAL A 691 -6.77 -45.25 15.70
C VAL A 691 -6.66 -45.43 17.20
N GLU A 692 -7.61 -44.88 17.95
CA GLU A 692 -7.59 -45.03 19.39
C GLU A 692 -8.26 -46.34 19.87
N GLN A 693 -8.12 -46.63 21.17
CA GLN A 693 -8.70 -47.80 21.81
C GLN A 693 -10.03 -47.49 22.52
N MET A 694 -11.06 -48.21 22.10
CA MET A 694 -12.36 -48.24 22.77
C MET A 694 -12.32 -48.91 24.16
N SER A 695 -13.11 -48.36 25.07
CA SER A 695 -13.40 -48.95 26.38
C SER A 695 -14.28 -50.21 26.27
N VAL A 696 -13.96 -51.25 27.03
CA VAL A 696 -14.84 -52.42 27.17
C VAL A 696 -15.80 -52.22 28.33
N GLU A 697 -17.05 -51.90 28.03
CA GLU A 697 -18.09 -51.78 29.05
C GLU A 697 -18.65 -53.12 29.50
N LYS A 698 -18.71 -54.10 28.59
CA LYS A 698 -19.27 -55.43 28.87
C LYS A 698 -18.56 -56.51 28.09
N PHE A 699 -18.25 -57.61 28.77
CA PHE A 699 -17.75 -58.84 28.16
C PHE A 699 -18.35 -60.06 28.87
N ASP A 700 -19.50 -60.53 28.39
CA ASP A 700 -20.20 -61.70 28.93
C ASP A 700 -19.99 -62.92 28.02
N ILE A 701 -19.03 -63.77 28.40
CA ILE A 701 -18.68 -64.97 27.64
C ILE A 701 -19.77 -66.05 27.62
N ASN A 702 -20.81 -65.98 28.47
CA ASN A 702 -21.88 -66.98 28.47
C ASN A 702 -23.01 -66.63 27.50
N THR A 703 -23.32 -65.35 27.36
CA THR A 703 -24.24 -64.87 26.33
C THR A 703 -23.51 -64.60 25.01
N GLY A 704 -22.20 -64.43 25.03
CA GLY A 704 -21.38 -63.98 23.90
C GLY A 704 -21.58 -62.49 23.59
N GLU A 705 -22.11 -61.70 24.52
CA GLU A 705 -22.33 -60.27 24.33
C GLU A 705 -21.09 -59.48 24.75
N VAL A 706 -20.63 -58.63 23.84
CA VAL A 706 -19.52 -57.71 24.06
C VAL A 706 -19.97 -56.31 23.68
N VAL A 707 -19.65 -55.33 24.51
CA VAL A 707 -19.96 -53.92 24.27
C VAL A 707 -18.66 -53.14 24.35
N PHE A 708 -18.22 -52.63 23.21
CA PHE A 708 -17.21 -51.60 23.13
C PHE A 708 -17.89 -50.24 23.16
N ALA A 709 -17.32 -49.30 23.89
CA ALA A 709 -17.76 -47.92 23.96
C ALA A 709 -16.57 -47.01 23.65
N PRO A 710 -16.78 -45.93 22.90
CA PRO A 710 -15.76 -44.91 22.70
C PRO A 710 -15.34 -44.31 24.04
N THR A 711 -14.06 -43.95 24.16
CA THR A 711 -13.54 -43.24 25.33
C THR A 711 -13.48 -41.75 24.99
N GLY A 712 -14.38 -40.96 25.55
CA GLY A 712 -14.49 -39.54 25.16
C GLY A 712 -15.04 -39.39 23.74
N LEU A 713 -14.24 -38.80 22.85
CA LEU A 713 -14.60 -38.54 21.44
C LEU A 713 -13.85 -39.40 20.45
N SER A 714 -12.86 -40.14 20.93
CA SER A 714 -12.18 -41.17 20.18
C SER A 714 -13.22 -42.16 19.63
N GLU A 715 -12.99 -42.65 18.41
CA GLU A 715 -13.78 -43.68 17.71
C GLU A 715 -15.31 -43.47 17.60
N VAL A 716 -15.83 -42.28 17.87
CA VAL A 716 -17.23 -41.92 17.56
C VAL A 716 -17.42 -41.93 16.05
N ASN A 717 -18.43 -42.64 15.54
CA ASN A 717 -18.66 -42.87 14.09
C ASN A 717 -17.63 -43.76 13.38
N ALA A 718 -16.79 -44.49 14.13
CA ALA A 718 -15.95 -45.54 13.59
C ALA A 718 -16.77 -46.73 13.06
N THR A 719 -16.10 -47.60 12.31
CA THR A 719 -16.57 -48.93 11.93
C THR A 719 -15.68 -49.98 12.59
N ILE A 720 -16.29 -51.01 13.16
CA ILE A 720 -15.55 -52.18 13.64
C ILE A 720 -15.88 -53.37 12.75
N GLU A 721 -14.87 -54.10 12.33
CA GLU A 721 -15.00 -55.47 11.86
C GLU A 721 -14.39 -56.41 12.88
N TYR A 722 -15.03 -57.56 13.12
CA TYR A 722 -14.49 -58.55 14.06
C TYR A 722 -14.67 -59.98 13.55
N ARG A 723 -13.73 -60.84 13.94
CA ARG A 723 -13.86 -62.31 13.82
C ARG A 723 -13.27 -62.97 15.05
N TYR A 724 -13.67 -64.19 15.34
CA TYR A 724 -13.29 -64.83 16.59
C TYR A 724 -13.13 -66.34 16.49
N ALA A 725 -12.31 -66.89 17.37
CA ALA A 725 -12.11 -68.30 17.56
C ALA A 725 -13.38 -68.96 18.09
N THR A 726 -13.68 -70.10 17.50
CA THR A 726 -14.72 -71.04 17.85
C THR A 726 -14.04 -72.39 18.12
N GLY A 727 -14.73 -73.31 18.77
CA GLY A 727 -14.19 -74.66 19.00
C GLY A 727 -13.84 -75.47 17.72
N SER A 728 -14.05 -74.92 16.52
CA SER A 728 -13.78 -75.53 15.22
C SER A 728 -12.92 -74.70 14.25
N GLY A 729 -12.42 -73.52 14.64
CA GLY A 729 -11.72 -72.58 13.76
C GLY A 729 -12.10 -71.13 14.04
N LYS A 730 -11.91 -70.21 13.09
CA LYS A 730 -12.35 -68.80 13.24
C LYS A 730 -13.69 -68.56 12.52
N SER A 731 -14.47 -67.59 12.98
CA SER A 731 -15.62 -67.07 12.24
C SER A 731 -15.17 -66.30 11.00
N GLU A 732 -16.13 -66.02 10.10
CA GLU A 732 -15.97 -64.95 9.10
C GLU A 732 -15.94 -63.58 9.79
N TRP A 733 -15.44 -62.56 9.08
CA TRP A 733 -15.50 -61.17 9.51
C TRP A 733 -16.96 -60.67 9.54
N VAL A 734 -17.30 -59.95 10.60
CA VAL A 734 -18.60 -59.32 10.79
C VAL A 734 -18.38 -57.83 11.04
N LYS A 735 -19.00 -56.99 10.22
CA LYS A 735 -19.02 -55.53 10.41
C LYS A 735 -20.10 -55.14 11.42
N VAL A 736 -19.77 -54.21 12.31
CA VAL A 736 -20.67 -53.61 13.30
C VAL A 736 -20.46 -52.10 13.33
N GLU A 737 -21.57 -51.38 13.42
CA GLU A 737 -21.61 -49.92 13.56
C GLU A 737 -22.12 -49.57 14.96
N ALA A 738 -21.83 -48.35 15.39
CA ALA A 738 -22.31 -47.85 16.67
C ALA A 738 -23.84 -47.81 16.72
N ASP A 739 -24.42 -48.09 17.90
CA ASP A 739 -25.82 -47.83 18.17
C ASP A 739 -26.09 -46.34 18.42
N ALA A 740 -27.34 -45.97 18.71
CA ALA A 740 -27.73 -44.58 18.98
C ALA A 740 -27.05 -43.95 20.21
N SER A 741 -26.38 -44.73 21.04
CA SER A 741 -25.59 -44.28 22.20
C SER A 741 -24.09 -44.27 21.90
N GLY A 742 -23.68 -44.50 20.65
CA GLY A 742 -22.27 -44.59 20.24
C GLY A 742 -21.61 -45.94 20.53
N LYS A 743 -22.35 -46.97 20.98
CA LYS A 743 -21.76 -48.23 21.46
C LYS A 743 -21.79 -49.33 20.40
N TYR A 744 -20.73 -50.13 20.34
CA TYR A 744 -20.58 -51.22 19.40
C TYR A 744 -20.92 -52.55 20.07
N ASN A 745 -22.03 -53.14 19.63
CA ASN A 745 -22.58 -54.34 20.24
C ASN A 745 -22.22 -55.57 19.41
N LEU A 746 -21.26 -56.37 19.89
CA LEU A 746 -20.78 -57.57 19.22
C LEU A 746 -21.48 -58.82 19.77
N LYS A 747 -21.65 -59.81 18.89
CA LYS A 747 -22.18 -61.13 19.25
C LYS A 747 -21.23 -62.25 18.86
N LEU A 748 -20.65 -62.91 19.87
CA LEU A 748 -19.68 -64.00 19.74
C LEU A 748 -20.35 -65.36 20.04
N THR A 749 -20.82 -66.07 19.01
CA THR A 749 -21.53 -67.35 19.18
C THR A 749 -20.54 -68.52 19.23
N ASN A 750 -20.59 -69.33 20.30
CA ASN A 750 -19.62 -70.42 20.54
C ASN A 750 -18.16 -69.95 20.65
N PHE A 751 -17.96 -68.76 21.23
CA PHE A 751 -16.64 -68.15 21.41
C PHE A 751 -15.71 -69.02 22.27
N ASP A 752 -14.52 -69.29 21.75
CA ASP A 752 -13.45 -69.99 22.48
C ASP A 752 -12.38 -69.02 22.94
N ARG A 753 -12.55 -68.49 24.16
CA ARG A 753 -11.63 -67.51 24.77
C ARG A 753 -10.28 -68.09 25.22
N PHE A 754 -10.10 -69.41 25.16
CA PHE A 754 -8.91 -70.10 25.66
C PHE A 754 -7.82 -70.23 24.59
N VAL A 755 -8.04 -69.61 23.42
CA VAL A 755 -7.07 -69.45 22.33
C VAL A 755 -6.38 -68.09 22.48
N ALA A 756 -5.07 -68.01 22.28
CA ALA A 756 -4.37 -66.73 22.21
C ALA A 756 -4.83 -65.95 20.97
N GLY A 757 -5.12 -64.65 21.13
CA GLY A 757 -5.72 -63.85 20.06
C GLY A 757 -7.09 -64.37 19.62
N ALA A 758 -7.90 -64.85 20.57
CA ALA A 758 -9.19 -65.47 20.29
C ALA A 758 -10.18 -64.54 19.58
N LEU A 759 -10.07 -63.23 19.74
CA LEU A 759 -10.87 -62.25 19.03
C LEU A 759 -9.93 -61.39 18.19
N GLU A 760 -10.27 -61.10 16.95
CA GLU A 760 -9.56 -60.14 16.12
C GLU A 760 -10.50 -58.99 15.81
N ILE A 761 -9.97 -57.78 15.95
CA ILE A 761 -10.70 -56.55 15.75
C ILE A 761 -9.94 -55.73 14.71
N ARG A 762 -10.69 -55.22 13.75
CA ARG A 762 -10.26 -54.17 12.84
C ARG A 762 -11.13 -52.95 13.08
N THR A 763 -10.51 -51.81 13.31
CA THR A 763 -11.21 -50.54 13.48
C THR A 763 -10.82 -49.61 12.35
N THR A 764 -11.81 -49.01 11.71
CA THR A 764 -11.63 -47.84 10.84
C THR A 764 -12.30 -46.67 11.54
N ASP A 765 -11.53 -45.68 11.98
CA ASP A 765 -12.07 -44.55 12.73
C ASP A 765 -12.83 -43.54 11.84
N ALA A 766 -13.19 -42.41 12.43
CA ALA A 766 -13.95 -41.37 11.76
C ALA A 766 -13.10 -40.52 10.79
N ALA A 767 -11.80 -40.40 11.03
CA ALA A 767 -10.86 -39.68 10.18
C ALA A 767 -10.36 -40.56 9.01
N GLY A 768 -10.45 -41.88 9.13
CA GLY A 768 -10.13 -42.85 8.08
C GLY A 768 -8.91 -43.71 8.38
N ASN A 769 -8.34 -43.64 9.60
CA ASN A 769 -7.22 -44.48 9.99
C ASN A 769 -7.71 -45.90 10.28
N VAL A 770 -6.84 -46.90 10.06
CA VAL A 770 -7.16 -48.32 10.20
C VAL A 770 -6.17 -49.01 11.12
N SER A 771 -6.67 -49.80 12.07
CA SER A 771 -5.86 -50.62 12.96
C SER A 771 -6.45 -52.03 13.08
N GLU A 772 -5.58 -53.03 13.16
CA GLU A 772 -5.91 -54.42 13.45
C GLU A 772 -5.18 -54.89 14.71
N SER A 773 -5.88 -55.63 15.58
CA SER A 773 -5.28 -56.23 16.77
C SER A 773 -5.89 -57.58 17.14
N LYS A 774 -5.06 -58.43 17.76
CA LYS A 774 -5.44 -59.74 18.30
C LYS A 774 -5.73 -59.63 19.79
N VAL A 775 -6.97 -59.88 20.17
CA VAL A 775 -7.47 -59.76 21.54
C VAL A 775 -7.45 -61.10 22.28
N SER A 776 -6.72 -61.13 23.39
CA SER A 776 -6.75 -62.18 24.41
C SER A 776 -7.50 -61.72 25.67
N LEU A 777 -8.25 -62.63 26.29
CA LEU A 777 -9.21 -62.29 27.35
C LEU A 777 -8.96 -63.02 28.66
N LEU A 778 -8.78 -62.24 29.72
CA LEU A 778 -8.50 -62.72 31.08
C LEU A 778 -9.57 -62.21 32.05
N ARG A 779 -9.85 -62.99 33.10
CA ARG A 779 -10.68 -62.49 34.22
C ARG A 779 -9.89 -61.53 35.10
N ASN A 780 -8.66 -61.91 35.42
CA ASN A 780 -7.68 -61.19 36.19
C ASN A 780 -6.30 -61.50 35.60
N LEU A 781 -5.33 -60.60 35.80
CA LEU A 781 -3.93 -60.83 35.44
C LEU A 781 -3.09 -60.85 36.73
N PHE A 782 -2.87 -62.06 37.25
CA PHE A 782 -2.13 -62.32 38.51
C PHE A 782 -0.89 -63.19 38.31
N SER A 783 -0.49 -63.39 37.06
CA SER A 783 0.74 -64.07 36.69
C SER A 783 1.49 -63.34 35.60
N ASP A 784 2.74 -63.74 35.40
CA ASP A 784 3.57 -63.18 34.35
C ASP A 784 2.93 -63.50 32.99
N LEU A 785 3.09 -62.58 32.04
CA LEU A 785 2.67 -62.71 30.66
C LEU A 785 3.80 -62.13 29.81
N THR A 786 4.52 -62.98 29.08
CA THR A 786 5.64 -62.59 28.23
C THR A 786 5.54 -63.26 26.87
N THR A 787 6.44 -62.91 25.95
CA THR A 787 6.65 -63.60 24.67
C THR A 787 7.06 -65.07 24.84
N GLU A 788 7.67 -65.44 25.98
CA GLU A 788 8.10 -66.82 26.26
C GLU A 788 7.04 -67.65 26.99
N GLY A 789 6.19 -67.03 27.80
CA GLY A 789 5.24 -67.75 28.63
C GLY A 789 4.22 -66.87 29.35
N GLY A 790 3.06 -67.43 29.64
CA GLY A 790 1.99 -66.71 30.32
C GLY A 790 0.91 -67.61 30.90
N PRO A 791 -0.29 -67.09 31.20
CA PRO A 791 -1.36 -67.84 31.86
C PRO A 791 -1.79 -69.09 31.07
N LEU A 792 -1.77 -70.27 31.70
CA LEU A 792 -2.20 -71.53 31.09
C LEU A 792 -3.73 -71.60 30.93
N THR A 793 -4.21 -71.84 29.70
CA THR A 793 -5.64 -71.74 29.36
C THR A 793 -6.47 -72.99 29.70
N ASN A 794 -5.88 -74.01 30.34
CA ASN A 794 -6.59 -75.25 30.64
C ASN A 794 -7.72 -75.02 31.68
N PRO A 795 -9.00 -75.30 31.35
CA PRO A 795 -10.16 -74.98 32.18
C PRO A 795 -10.20 -75.70 33.54
N ASN A 796 -9.37 -76.73 33.76
CA ASN A 796 -9.25 -77.43 35.04
C ASN A 796 -8.11 -76.92 35.94
N LYS A 797 -7.42 -75.81 35.58
CA LYS A 797 -6.14 -75.41 36.18
C LYS A 797 -5.97 -73.90 36.41
N ASP A 798 -6.76 -73.31 37.29
CA ASP A 798 -6.39 -72.04 37.94
C ASP A 798 -6.33 -70.80 37.02
N PHE A 799 -6.90 -70.83 35.80
CA PHE A 799 -6.90 -69.71 34.85
C PHE A 799 -7.73 -68.50 35.33
N ASP A 800 -8.85 -68.74 36.01
CA ASP A 800 -9.74 -67.69 36.55
C ASP A 800 -9.58 -67.53 38.08
N GLN A 801 -8.36 -67.64 38.63
CA GLN A 801 -8.13 -67.53 40.07
C GLN A 801 -8.53 -66.15 40.64
N SER A 802 -9.03 -66.17 41.88
CA SER A 802 -9.33 -64.96 42.67
C SER A 802 -8.11 -64.54 43.47
N LEU A 803 -7.91 -63.23 43.62
CA LEU A 803 -6.95 -62.68 44.58
C LEU A 803 -7.46 -62.79 46.01
N ILE A 804 -6.53 -62.91 46.95
CA ILE A 804 -6.77 -63.16 48.38
C ILE A 804 -6.80 -61.84 49.14
N THR A 805 -7.85 -61.62 49.92
CA THR A 805 -7.84 -60.68 51.05
C THR A 805 -7.65 -61.48 52.34
N ASN A 806 -6.88 -60.95 53.31
CA ASN A 806 -6.64 -61.53 54.64
C ASN A 806 -5.70 -62.75 54.74
N GLY A 807 -4.56 -62.74 54.04
CA GLY A 807 -3.38 -63.56 54.41
C GLY A 807 -3.48 -65.07 54.16
N ASN A 808 -4.47 -65.56 53.41
CA ASN A 808 -4.65 -66.99 53.14
C ASN A 808 -4.37 -67.34 51.67
N ILE A 809 -3.19 -67.87 51.35
CA ILE A 809 -2.73 -68.06 49.95
C ILE A 809 -3.49 -69.19 49.22
N LEU A 810 -4.39 -68.83 48.31
CA LEU A 810 -4.83 -69.67 47.17
C LEU A 810 -3.98 -69.26 45.96
N GLY A 811 -3.23 -70.20 45.38
CA GLY A 811 -2.04 -69.93 44.55
C GLY A 811 -2.22 -69.10 43.25
N LYS A 812 -1.08 -68.66 42.69
CA LYS A 812 -0.91 -67.92 41.41
C LYS A 812 -1.64 -68.63 40.25
N GLN A 813 -2.12 -67.85 39.28
CA GLN A 813 -2.41 -68.39 37.94
C GLN A 813 -1.19 -69.17 37.46
N LYS A 814 -1.41 -70.42 37.03
CA LYS A 814 -0.30 -71.23 36.54
C LYS A 814 0.19 -70.67 35.22
N THR A 815 1.50 -70.54 35.09
CA THR A 815 2.15 -70.12 33.84
C THR A 815 2.69 -71.32 33.07
N GLY A 816 2.86 -71.14 31.76
CA GLY A 816 3.49 -72.10 30.86
C GLY A 816 3.82 -71.45 29.52
N THR A 817 4.41 -72.21 28.62
CA THR A 817 4.77 -71.77 27.26
C THR A 817 3.58 -71.87 26.30
N ALA A 818 3.64 -71.19 25.15
CA ALA A 818 2.66 -71.33 24.07
C ALA A 818 2.42 -72.81 23.68
N ALA A 819 3.48 -73.62 23.61
CA ALA A 819 3.40 -75.06 23.33
C ALA A 819 2.64 -75.87 24.39
N GLN A 820 2.53 -75.35 25.61
CA GLN A 820 1.75 -75.93 26.71
C GLN A 820 0.29 -75.40 26.74
N GLY A 821 -0.09 -74.55 25.77
CA GLY A 821 -1.40 -73.92 25.69
C GLY A 821 -1.56 -72.73 26.63
N ALA A 822 -0.50 -71.94 26.82
CA ALA A 822 -0.61 -70.65 27.51
C ALA A 822 -0.98 -69.52 26.54
N ILE A 823 -1.58 -68.46 27.06
CA ILE A 823 -1.58 -67.16 26.39
C ILE A 823 -0.17 -66.59 26.56
N THR A 824 0.48 -66.29 25.44
CA THR A 824 1.76 -65.60 25.34
C THR A 824 1.58 -64.42 24.42
N ALA A 825 2.36 -63.36 24.63
CA ALA A 825 2.41 -62.25 23.70
C ALA A 825 3.30 -62.60 22.49
N THR A 826 3.28 -61.75 21.45
CA THR A 826 3.95 -61.92 20.17
C THR A 826 4.52 -60.59 19.68
N ASP A 827 5.36 -60.60 18.64
CA ASP A 827 5.86 -59.36 18.03
C ASP A 827 4.85 -58.74 17.03
N ASP A 828 3.56 -59.12 17.11
CA ASP A 828 2.45 -58.56 16.34
C ASP A 828 1.50 -57.80 17.30
N ASN A 829 0.70 -56.85 16.81
CA ASN A 829 -0.27 -56.08 17.63
C ASN A 829 -1.19 -56.96 18.52
N ASP A 830 -0.88 -57.06 19.81
CA ASP A 830 -1.58 -57.86 20.80
C ASP A 830 -2.37 -56.99 21.78
N THR A 831 -3.67 -57.28 21.94
CA THR A 831 -4.52 -56.64 22.94
C THR A 831 -4.89 -57.63 24.06
N ILE A 832 -4.66 -57.25 25.31
CA ILE A 832 -5.04 -58.02 26.50
C ILE A 832 -6.15 -57.30 27.26
N ILE A 833 -7.33 -57.92 27.34
CA ILE A 833 -8.47 -57.36 28.10
C ILE A 833 -8.68 -58.16 29.37
N VAL A 834 -8.66 -57.46 30.51
CA VAL A 834 -8.80 -58.02 31.87
C VAL A 834 -10.12 -57.58 32.48
N GLY A 835 -11.02 -58.54 32.72
CA GLY A 835 -12.29 -58.36 33.43
C GLY A 835 -13.50 -58.88 32.66
N LEU A 836 -14.31 -59.72 33.32
CA LEU A 836 -15.44 -60.41 32.68
C LEU A 836 -16.73 -60.22 33.45
N ASP A 837 -17.84 -60.07 32.74
CA ASP A 837 -19.18 -59.97 33.32
C ASP A 837 -19.77 -61.35 33.67
N TYR A 838 -19.17 -62.41 33.14
CA TYR A 838 -19.60 -63.79 33.40
C TYR A 838 -19.23 -64.29 34.79
N LYS A 839 -20.23 -64.77 35.55
CA LYS A 839 -20.09 -65.36 36.90
C LYS A 839 -19.09 -64.56 37.74
N PRO A 840 -19.37 -63.28 38.05
CA PRO A 840 -18.42 -62.44 38.78
C PRO A 840 -18.12 -63.11 40.12
N PHE A 841 -16.83 -63.35 40.38
CA PHE A 841 -16.35 -63.78 41.68
C PHE A 841 -15.96 -62.52 42.45
N GLY A 842 -16.53 -62.35 43.66
CA GLY A 842 -16.35 -61.14 44.47
C GLY A 842 -16.86 -59.87 43.77
N GLY A 843 -16.34 -58.70 44.18
CA GLY A 843 -16.73 -57.40 43.62
C GLY A 843 -15.99 -57.07 42.33
N PHE A 844 -16.73 -56.65 41.29
CA PHE A 844 -16.14 -56.16 40.04
C PHE A 844 -15.26 -54.93 40.30
N GLY A 845 -14.03 -54.97 39.78
CA GLY A 845 -12.99 -53.97 40.03
C GLY A 845 -12.09 -54.25 41.24
N VAL A 846 -12.36 -55.32 42.02
CA VAL A 846 -11.51 -55.74 43.16
C VAL A 846 -11.13 -57.24 43.09
N SER A 847 -12.04 -58.14 42.76
CA SER A 847 -11.71 -59.59 42.65
C SER A 847 -11.83 -60.11 41.21
N ASN A 848 -12.19 -59.21 40.31
CA ASN A 848 -12.47 -59.43 38.91
C ASN A 848 -12.12 -58.14 38.16
N GLY A 849 -11.43 -58.24 37.02
CA GLY A 849 -10.94 -57.09 36.25
C GLY A 849 -9.68 -56.45 36.82
N SER A 850 -9.00 -57.10 37.76
CA SER A 850 -7.83 -56.54 38.43
C SER A 850 -6.52 -57.11 37.92
N ILE A 851 -5.48 -56.26 37.95
CA ILE A 851 -4.07 -56.63 37.82
C ILE A 851 -3.45 -56.60 39.23
N GLY A 852 -2.62 -57.59 39.55
CA GLY A 852 -1.97 -57.63 40.85
C GLY A 852 -1.08 -58.84 41.10
N SER A 853 -0.36 -58.83 42.21
CA SER A 853 0.57 -59.87 42.62
C SER A 853 0.17 -60.48 43.96
N THR A 854 0.73 -61.65 44.26
CA THR A 854 0.60 -62.25 45.61
C THR A 854 1.73 -61.75 46.51
N VAL A 855 1.54 -61.80 47.84
CA VAL A 855 2.49 -61.26 48.83
C VAL A 855 3.90 -61.85 48.62
N GLY A 856 4.88 -60.95 48.45
CA GLY A 856 6.31 -61.31 48.35
C GLY A 856 6.79 -61.73 46.96
N GLN A 857 5.99 -61.50 45.91
CA GLN A 857 6.33 -61.83 44.52
C GLN A 857 5.99 -60.66 43.58
N ASN A 858 6.73 -60.51 42.48
CA ASN A 858 6.44 -59.51 41.45
C ASN A 858 5.64 -60.14 40.30
N ILE A 859 4.93 -59.32 39.54
CA ILE A 859 4.30 -59.68 38.27
C ILE A 859 5.02 -58.92 37.16
N ASN A 860 5.45 -59.63 36.12
CA ASN A 860 6.08 -59.03 34.94
C ASN A 860 5.22 -59.29 33.71
N VAL A 861 4.88 -58.22 33.00
CA VAL A 861 4.19 -58.26 31.71
C VAL A 861 5.16 -57.72 30.66
N ASP A 862 5.26 -58.39 29.52
CA ASP A 862 6.14 -58.09 28.39
C ASP A 862 5.37 -58.47 27.11
N LEU A 863 4.94 -57.48 26.32
CA LEU A 863 4.07 -57.73 25.17
C LEU A 863 4.84 -57.95 23.86
N GLY A 864 6.04 -57.40 23.72
CA GLY A 864 6.95 -57.76 22.63
C GLY A 864 7.25 -56.54 21.77
N ALA A 865 7.02 -56.64 20.47
CA ALA A 865 7.05 -55.50 19.56
C ALA A 865 5.69 -55.43 18.84
N GLY A 866 5.40 -54.29 18.23
CA GLY A 866 4.10 -54.03 17.61
C GLY A 866 3.30 -53.02 18.43
N ASN A 867 2.12 -52.67 17.95
CA ASN A 867 1.23 -51.73 18.63
C ASN A 867 0.34 -52.52 19.60
N ASP A 868 0.82 -52.68 20.82
CA ASP A 868 0.22 -53.54 21.85
C ASP A 868 -0.70 -52.77 22.78
N SER A 869 -1.62 -53.50 23.42
CA SER A 869 -2.56 -52.91 24.36
C SER A 869 -2.85 -53.80 25.58
N LEU A 870 -2.91 -53.19 26.76
CA LEU A 870 -3.37 -53.82 27.99
C LEU A 870 -4.48 -53.00 28.66
N GLN A 871 -5.68 -53.55 28.71
CA GLN A 871 -6.85 -52.91 29.31
C GLN A 871 -7.35 -53.67 30.54
N ALA A 872 -7.33 -53.03 31.70
CA ALA A 872 -7.90 -53.53 32.94
C ALA A 872 -9.16 -52.76 33.34
N ARG A 873 -10.30 -53.47 33.34
CA ARG A 873 -11.63 -52.92 33.69
C ARG A 873 -11.83 -52.73 35.22
N GLY A 874 -10.76 -52.71 35.99
CA GLY A 874 -10.78 -52.74 37.45
C GLY A 874 -9.58 -52.03 38.06
N THR A 875 -9.38 -52.17 39.37
CA THR A 875 -8.23 -51.56 40.06
C THR A 875 -6.94 -52.35 39.81
N ALA A 876 -5.83 -51.63 39.72
CA ALA A 876 -4.50 -52.18 39.91
C ALA A 876 -4.19 -52.19 41.41
N GLN A 877 -4.04 -53.39 41.99
CA GLN A 877 -4.05 -53.54 43.45
C GLN A 877 -2.68 -53.41 44.09
N SER A 878 -1.76 -54.27 43.66
CA SER A 878 -0.35 -54.22 44.02
C SER A 878 0.44 -55.06 43.02
N MET A 879 1.34 -54.43 42.28
CA MET A 879 2.36 -55.15 41.52
C MET A 879 3.62 -55.42 42.35
N ASN A 880 3.63 -55.00 43.62
CA ASN A 880 4.79 -54.95 44.52
C ASN A 880 5.96 -54.12 43.96
N SER A 881 6.71 -54.62 42.99
CA SER A 881 7.70 -53.86 42.21
C SER A 881 7.82 -54.46 40.81
N GLY A 882 6.68 -54.92 40.29
CA GLY A 882 6.55 -55.51 38.96
C GLY A 882 6.58 -54.46 37.86
N ARG A 883 6.92 -54.93 36.65
CA ARG A 883 7.03 -54.11 35.43
C ARG A 883 5.99 -54.56 34.41
N ILE A 884 5.38 -53.61 33.72
CA ILE A 884 4.69 -53.84 32.44
C ILE A 884 5.58 -53.18 31.40
N ALA A 885 6.25 -54.00 30.59
CA ALA A 885 6.97 -53.59 29.39
C ALA A 885 6.03 -53.83 28.21
N MET A 886 5.78 -52.80 27.42
CA MET A 886 4.90 -52.92 26.26
C MET A 886 5.71 -53.37 25.06
N GLY A 887 6.71 -52.60 24.65
CA GLY A 887 7.51 -53.05 23.53
C GLY A 887 8.21 -51.93 22.81
N SER A 888 8.46 -52.16 21.52
CA SER A 888 8.63 -51.08 20.56
C SER A 888 7.39 -50.96 19.69
N GLY A 889 6.92 -49.74 19.43
CA GLY A 889 5.69 -49.48 18.68
C GLY A 889 4.80 -48.47 19.40
N SER A 890 3.61 -48.21 18.87
CA SER A 890 2.62 -47.33 19.51
C SER A 890 1.75 -48.11 20.50
N ASP A 891 2.13 -48.10 21.77
CA ASP A 891 1.56 -48.96 22.80
C ASP A 891 0.53 -48.28 23.71
N ARG A 892 -0.33 -49.08 24.36
CA ARG A 892 -1.34 -48.56 25.28
C ARG A 892 -1.57 -49.38 26.54
N ILE A 893 -1.64 -48.72 27.68
CA ILE A 893 -2.13 -49.28 28.95
C ILE A 893 -3.33 -48.48 29.43
N SER A 894 -4.43 -49.17 29.79
CA SER A 894 -5.63 -48.54 30.35
C SER A 894 -6.06 -49.26 31.64
N ILE A 895 -6.25 -48.50 32.71
CA ILE A 895 -6.74 -48.97 34.01
C ILE A 895 -7.97 -48.15 34.38
N ASP A 896 -9.15 -48.75 34.41
CA ASP A 896 -10.44 -48.07 34.61
C ASP A 896 -10.58 -47.37 35.98
N LYS A 897 -9.81 -47.79 36.99
CA LYS A 897 -9.94 -47.33 38.39
C LYS A 897 -8.60 -46.90 39.00
N ASP A 898 -8.50 -46.94 40.33
CA ASP A 898 -7.34 -46.46 41.09
C ASP A 898 -6.11 -47.40 41.02
N LEU A 899 -4.93 -46.80 41.25
CA LEU A 899 -3.71 -47.50 41.67
C LEU A 899 -3.61 -47.49 43.20
N LEU A 900 -3.70 -48.66 43.85
CA LEU A 900 -3.96 -48.71 45.30
C LEU A 900 -2.70 -48.68 46.18
N ILE A 901 -1.88 -49.74 46.16
CA ILE A 901 -0.69 -49.90 47.03
C ILE A 901 0.46 -50.59 46.26
N GLY A 902 1.69 -50.50 46.79
CA GLY A 902 2.87 -51.16 46.21
C GLY A 902 3.64 -50.28 45.22
N GLY A 903 4.50 -50.91 44.43
CA GLY A 903 5.30 -50.28 43.38
C GLY A 903 4.87 -50.73 41.99
N TYR A 904 4.81 -49.77 41.07
CA TYR A 904 4.40 -49.92 39.68
C TYR A 904 5.51 -49.36 38.79
N THR A 905 5.86 -50.10 37.74
CA THR A 905 6.68 -49.59 36.65
C THR A 905 5.95 -49.87 35.35
N PHE A 906 5.52 -48.81 34.70
CA PHE A 906 4.99 -48.84 33.34
C PHE A 906 6.12 -48.39 32.42
N ASP A 907 6.54 -49.30 31.56
CA ASP A 907 7.61 -49.13 30.59
C ASP A 907 6.93 -49.25 29.23
N LEU A 908 6.54 -48.11 28.70
CA LEU A 908 5.64 -48.02 27.56
C LEU A 908 6.40 -48.18 26.24
N GLY A 909 7.66 -47.77 26.19
CA GLY A 909 8.47 -47.81 24.98
C GLY A 909 9.93 -48.15 25.23
N GLN A 910 10.68 -48.34 24.15
CA GLN A 910 12.07 -48.78 24.14
C GLN A 910 12.96 -47.87 23.30
N ILE A 911 14.27 -48.12 23.31
CA ILE A 911 15.24 -47.30 22.56
C ILE A 911 15.09 -47.50 21.04
N GLU A 912 14.41 -48.56 20.63
CA GLU A 912 14.08 -48.88 19.24
C GLU A 912 12.88 -48.08 18.69
N ASP A 913 12.19 -47.32 19.54
CA ASP A 913 11.04 -46.50 19.13
C ASP A 913 11.46 -45.37 18.18
N LYS A 914 10.54 -45.05 17.27
CA LYS A 914 10.67 -43.96 16.30
C LYS A 914 9.94 -42.73 16.81
N THR A 915 10.29 -41.59 16.23
CA THR A 915 9.62 -40.30 16.51
C THR A 915 8.13 -40.27 16.13
N SER A 916 7.65 -41.22 15.33
CA SER A 916 6.23 -41.36 14.97
C SER A 916 5.46 -42.29 15.91
N ASP A 917 6.16 -43.04 16.76
CA ASP A 917 5.51 -43.97 17.69
C ASP A 917 4.85 -43.15 18.81
N THR A 918 3.80 -43.69 19.42
CA THR A 918 2.97 -42.97 20.39
C THR A 918 2.51 -43.90 21.48
N ASN A 919 2.96 -43.70 22.71
CA ASN A 919 2.59 -44.55 23.83
C ASN A 919 1.65 -43.88 24.83
N ILE A 920 0.65 -44.61 25.31
CA ILE A 920 -0.42 -44.03 26.13
C ILE A 920 -0.64 -44.82 27.41
N LEU A 921 -0.59 -44.15 28.55
CA LEU A 921 -1.05 -44.67 29.84
C LEU A 921 -2.29 -43.92 30.31
N TYR A 922 -3.39 -44.63 30.49
CA TYR A 922 -4.63 -44.09 31.05
C TYR A 922 -4.98 -44.73 32.39
N VAL A 923 -5.30 -43.91 33.40
CA VAL A 923 -5.79 -44.32 34.72
C VAL A 923 -7.05 -43.53 35.07
N GLY A 924 -8.20 -44.20 35.10
CA GLY A 924 -9.51 -43.59 35.40
C GLY A 924 -9.70 -43.12 36.84
N GLY A 925 -8.82 -43.54 37.77
CA GLY A 925 -8.88 -43.21 39.19
C GLY A 925 -7.69 -42.39 39.70
N ASN A 926 -7.47 -42.46 41.02
CA ASN A 926 -6.37 -41.77 41.70
C ASN A 926 -5.09 -42.62 41.71
N THR A 927 -3.95 -41.96 41.84
CA THR A 927 -2.70 -42.61 42.27
C THR A 927 -2.44 -42.27 43.74
N ASN A 928 -2.41 -43.30 44.59
CA ASN A 928 -2.35 -43.11 46.03
C ASN A 928 -0.94 -42.68 46.50
N ASN A 929 -0.85 -41.85 47.54
CA ASN A 929 0.40 -41.39 48.14
C ASN A 929 1.43 -42.50 48.42
N ALA A 930 0.96 -43.63 48.94
CA ALA A 930 1.82 -44.72 49.42
C ALA A 930 2.45 -45.56 48.31
N ILE A 931 2.11 -45.31 47.03
CA ILE A 931 2.68 -46.07 45.91
C ILE A 931 3.98 -45.44 45.40
N ASN A 932 4.90 -46.31 44.96
CA ASN A 932 6.01 -45.91 44.11
C ASN A 932 5.59 -46.12 42.65
N LEU A 933 5.57 -45.06 41.84
CA LEU A 933 5.13 -45.13 40.44
C LEU A 933 6.23 -44.56 39.56
N ASN A 934 6.74 -45.41 38.66
CA ASN A 934 7.65 -45.03 37.60
C ASN A 934 6.96 -45.25 36.26
N ILE A 935 7.01 -44.24 35.39
CA ILE A 935 6.49 -44.30 34.03
C ILE A 935 7.62 -43.91 33.09
N TYR A 936 7.84 -44.74 32.07
CA TYR A 936 8.82 -44.52 31.01
C TYR A 936 8.10 -44.54 29.66
N GLY A 937 8.18 -43.43 28.92
CA GLY A 937 7.60 -43.24 27.59
C GLY A 937 8.48 -43.92 26.55
N GLY A 938 9.55 -43.28 26.11
CA GLY A 938 10.46 -43.85 25.13
C GLY A 938 11.02 -42.75 24.24
N ALA A 939 11.07 -43.00 22.94
CA ALA A 939 11.08 -41.93 21.95
C ALA A 939 9.71 -41.91 21.26
N GLY A 940 9.27 -40.76 20.77
CA GLY A 940 7.95 -40.61 20.17
C GLY A 940 7.03 -39.76 21.04
N ASN A 941 5.78 -39.65 20.63
CA ASN A 941 4.84 -38.73 21.26
C ASN A 941 4.04 -39.47 22.35
N ASP A 942 4.42 -39.35 23.62
CA ASP A 942 3.86 -40.18 24.69
C ASP A 942 2.88 -39.44 25.61
N ALA A 943 1.79 -40.07 26.01
CA ALA A 943 0.74 -39.46 26.84
C ALA A 943 0.46 -40.24 28.14
N VAL A 944 0.37 -39.52 29.26
CA VAL A 944 0.00 -40.04 30.58
C VAL A 944 -1.23 -39.31 31.10
N HIS A 945 -2.36 -40.00 31.14
CA HIS A 945 -3.65 -39.46 31.56
C HIS A 945 -4.10 -40.08 32.89
N ILE A 946 -4.21 -39.25 33.93
CA ILE A 946 -4.71 -39.63 35.26
C ILE A 946 -5.99 -38.83 35.54
N ASP A 947 -7.15 -39.48 35.52
CA ASP A 947 -8.43 -38.77 35.69
C ASP A 947 -8.69 -38.29 37.13
N GLY A 948 -8.03 -38.93 38.12
CA GLY A 948 -8.08 -38.57 39.54
C GLY A 948 -6.94 -37.66 40.00
N THR A 949 -6.67 -37.68 41.31
CA THR A 949 -5.53 -36.99 41.93
C THR A 949 -4.25 -37.82 41.77
N MET A 950 -3.14 -37.16 41.43
CA MET A 950 -1.81 -37.76 41.42
C MET A 950 -1.06 -37.38 42.70
N ASP A 951 -1.02 -38.29 43.69
CA ASP A 951 -0.46 -38.01 45.03
C ASP A 951 0.77 -38.86 45.34
N GLY A 952 1.77 -38.25 45.96
CA GLY A 952 2.96 -38.91 46.49
C GLY A 952 4.15 -38.84 45.56
N ASN A 953 5.22 -39.54 45.92
CA ASN A 953 6.51 -39.43 45.23
C ASN A 953 6.51 -40.26 43.94
N LYS A 954 6.34 -39.61 42.77
CA LYS A 954 6.28 -40.28 41.46
C LYS A 954 7.36 -39.79 40.50
N THR A 955 7.71 -40.64 39.54
CA THR A 955 8.62 -40.31 38.44
C THR A 955 7.94 -40.64 37.11
N VAL A 956 7.91 -39.65 36.23
CA VAL A 956 7.42 -39.74 34.86
C VAL A 956 8.55 -39.26 33.96
N ASN A 957 9.04 -40.12 33.08
CA ASN A 957 10.06 -39.77 32.10
C ASN A 957 9.56 -40.22 30.73
N LEU A 958 9.18 -39.28 29.88
CA LEU A 958 8.58 -39.59 28.58
C LEU A 958 9.60 -39.58 27.45
N GLY A 959 10.78 -38.97 27.66
CA GLY A 959 11.86 -38.98 26.67
C GLY A 959 11.62 -38.01 25.53
N GLU A 960 12.23 -38.26 24.37
CA GLU A 960 12.17 -37.35 23.21
C GLU A 960 10.82 -37.49 22.47
N GLY A 961 10.27 -36.39 21.97
CA GLY A 961 9.00 -36.30 21.25
C GLY A 961 8.00 -35.38 21.95
N HIS A 962 6.79 -35.26 21.42
CA HIS A 962 5.74 -34.41 21.97
C HIS A 962 4.96 -35.17 23.03
N ASN A 963 5.22 -34.90 24.31
CA ASN A 963 4.69 -35.69 25.39
C ASN A 963 3.64 -34.93 26.22
N GLU A 964 2.67 -35.66 26.77
CA GLU A 964 1.61 -35.10 27.59
C GLU A 964 1.54 -35.75 28.98
N LEU A 965 1.42 -34.91 30.02
CA LEU A 965 0.93 -35.30 31.34
C LEU A 965 -0.39 -34.58 31.66
N ARG A 966 -1.48 -35.34 31.72
CA ARG A 966 -2.82 -34.84 32.02
C ARG A 966 -3.36 -35.37 33.34
N VAL A 967 -3.79 -34.47 34.24
CA VAL A 967 -4.25 -34.84 35.59
C VAL A 967 -5.58 -34.19 35.96
N GLY A 968 -6.50 -35.02 36.48
CA GLY A 968 -7.64 -34.58 37.27
C GLY A 968 -8.92 -34.31 36.49
N TYR A 969 -9.01 -34.74 35.24
CA TYR A 969 -10.13 -34.38 34.36
C TYR A 969 -11.38 -35.27 34.49
N GLY A 970 -11.29 -36.43 35.14
CA GLY A 970 -12.41 -37.35 35.34
C GLY A 970 -13.51 -36.84 36.30
N THR A 971 -13.29 -35.71 36.99
CA THR A 971 -14.29 -35.08 37.85
C THR A 971 -14.49 -33.61 37.52
N SER A 972 -15.68 -33.06 37.81
CA SER A 972 -15.96 -31.64 37.63
C SER A 972 -15.17 -30.74 38.59
N SER A 973 -14.76 -31.25 39.76
CA SER A 973 -13.98 -30.51 40.75
C SER A 973 -12.50 -30.37 40.41
N GLY A 974 -11.98 -31.18 39.47
CA GLY A 974 -10.55 -31.29 39.19
C GLY A 974 -9.81 -32.13 40.23
N GLY A 975 -8.91 -32.99 39.77
CA GLY A 975 -7.88 -33.65 40.59
C GLY A 975 -6.60 -32.82 40.65
N ASP A 976 -5.84 -32.98 41.74
CA ASP A 976 -4.62 -32.20 42.00
C ASP A 976 -3.35 -33.03 41.69
N LEU A 977 -2.26 -32.32 41.44
CA LEU A 977 -0.90 -32.85 41.47
C LEU A 977 -0.31 -32.49 42.85
N THR A 978 -0.03 -33.51 43.67
CA THR A 978 0.27 -33.31 45.10
C THR A 978 1.56 -34.01 45.54
N LYS A 979 2.45 -33.26 46.21
CA LYS A 979 3.81 -33.65 46.66
C LYS A 979 4.79 -33.81 45.49
N LYS A 980 5.94 -34.45 45.75
CA LYS A 980 7.05 -34.54 44.81
C LYS A 980 6.69 -35.40 43.60
N ILE A 981 6.58 -34.78 42.43
CA ILE A 981 6.49 -35.48 41.16
C ILE A 981 7.64 -34.97 40.31
N ASP A 982 8.44 -35.90 39.79
CA ASP A 982 9.48 -35.58 38.81
C ASP A 982 8.93 -35.94 37.44
N PHE A 983 8.77 -34.93 36.60
CA PHE A 983 8.47 -35.07 35.19
C PHE A 983 9.72 -34.70 34.39
N THR A 984 10.04 -35.51 33.39
CA THR A 984 11.12 -35.24 32.45
C THR A 984 10.66 -35.61 31.05
N ALA A 985 10.77 -34.66 30.15
CA ALA A 985 10.67 -34.85 28.72
C ALA A 985 11.99 -34.39 28.05
N GLY A 986 12.16 -34.79 26.80
CA GLY A 986 13.34 -34.54 25.96
C GLY A 986 13.10 -33.34 25.05
N SER A 987 13.46 -33.44 23.78
CA SER A 987 13.07 -32.45 22.78
C SER A 987 11.68 -32.73 22.21
N GLY A 988 10.87 -31.69 21.99
CA GLY A 988 9.50 -31.77 21.51
C GLY A 988 8.62 -30.73 22.19
N ASP A 989 7.41 -30.50 21.68
CA ASP A 989 6.47 -29.56 22.31
C ASP A 989 5.70 -30.35 23.38
N ASP A 990 6.12 -30.23 24.64
CA ASP A 990 5.60 -31.02 25.76
C ASP A 990 4.52 -30.30 26.57
N ILE A 991 3.54 -31.05 27.07
CA ILE A 991 2.33 -30.54 27.70
C ILE A 991 2.19 -31.07 29.12
N ILE A 992 1.90 -30.17 30.07
CA ILE A 992 1.43 -30.53 31.41
C ILE A 992 0.09 -29.83 31.68
N SER A 993 -0.98 -30.61 31.78
CA SER A 993 -2.32 -30.08 32.05
C SER A 993 -2.89 -30.61 33.36
N VAL A 994 -3.14 -29.72 34.32
CA VAL A 994 -3.69 -30.07 35.65
C VAL A 994 -4.98 -29.29 35.88
N LYS A 995 -6.13 -29.98 35.89
CA LYS A 995 -7.44 -29.35 36.11
C LYS A 995 -7.58 -28.72 37.51
N GLY A 996 -6.93 -29.32 38.50
CA GLY A 996 -6.88 -28.83 39.88
C GLY A 996 -5.72 -27.87 40.13
N SER A 997 -5.05 -28.07 41.27
CA SER A 997 -3.87 -27.33 41.68
C SER A 997 -2.60 -28.20 41.60
N ILE A 998 -1.46 -27.53 41.47
CA ILE A 998 -0.15 -28.12 41.71
C ILE A 998 0.32 -27.68 43.10
N ASN A 999 0.52 -28.63 44.03
CA ASN A 999 0.91 -28.32 45.41
C ASN A 999 2.04 -29.23 45.92
N THR A 1000 3.02 -28.65 46.62
CA THR A 1000 3.99 -29.42 47.42
C THR A 1000 3.81 -29.21 48.93
N ILE A 1001 4.50 -30.02 49.71
CA ILE A 1001 4.67 -29.81 51.15
C ILE A 1001 6.08 -29.30 51.41
N ALA A 1002 6.24 -28.45 52.42
CA ALA A 1002 7.52 -27.86 52.79
C ALA A 1002 8.64 -28.92 52.94
N GLY A 1003 9.77 -28.67 52.27
CA GLY A 1003 10.94 -29.56 52.26
C GLY A 1003 10.91 -30.68 51.23
N GLN A 1004 9.89 -30.73 50.36
CA GLN A 1004 9.91 -31.52 49.13
C GLN A 1004 9.90 -30.62 47.91
N THR A 1005 10.82 -30.87 46.97
CA THR A 1005 10.93 -30.16 45.70
C THR A 1005 10.52 -31.10 44.57
N GLN A 1006 9.61 -30.64 43.72
CA GLN A 1006 9.23 -31.29 42.46
C GLN A 1006 10.08 -30.72 41.31
N LYS A 1007 10.32 -31.52 40.28
CA LYS A 1007 11.07 -31.12 39.09
C LYS A 1007 10.21 -31.38 37.87
N PHE A 1008 9.95 -30.34 37.10
CA PHE A 1008 9.40 -30.42 35.75
C PHE A 1008 10.50 -29.95 34.81
N ASP A 1009 10.99 -30.86 33.99
CA ASP A 1009 12.01 -30.62 32.98
C ASP A 1009 11.37 -30.98 31.65
N LEU A 1010 10.98 -29.97 30.87
CA LEU A 1010 10.28 -30.19 29.61
C LEU A 1010 11.26 -30.32 28.45
N GLY A 1011 12.46 -29.73 28.53
CA GLY A 1011 13.47 -29.83 27.46
C GLY A 1011 13.12 -28.96 26.24
N ASP A 1012 13.93 -28.98 25.18
CA ASP A 1012 13.77 -28.04 24.05
C ASP A 1012 12.45 -28.27 23.26
N GLY A 1013 11.74 -27.20 22.90
CA GLY A 1013 10.50 -27.22 22.15
C GLY A 1013 9.54 -26.14 22.64
N ASN A 1014 8.37 -26.01 22.02
CA ASN A 1014 7.35 -25.03 22.44
C ASN A 1014 6.44 -25.62 23.52
N ASN A 1015 6.90 -25.63 24.77
CA ASN A 1015 6.25 -26.36 25.83
C ASN A 1015 5.08 -25.61 26.47
N PHE A 1016 4.13 -26.35 27.06
CA PHE A 1016 2.92 -25.79 27.63
C PHE A 1016 2.57 -26.34 29.02
N ILE A 1017 2.27 -25.45 29.95
CA ILE A 1017 1.70 -25.80 31.26
C ILE A 1017 0.38 -25.09 31.49
N GLU A 1018 -0.71 -25.86 31.69
CA GLU A 1018 -2.01 -25.35 32.11
C GLU A 1018 -2.37 -25.82 33.53
N VAL A 1019 -2.70 -24.87 34.41
CA VAL A 1019 -3.20 -25.16 35.77
C VAL A 1019 -4.53 -24.47 36.01
N GLY A 1020 -5.57 -25.28 36.24
CA GLY A 1020 -6.93 -24.80 36.42
C GLY A 1020 -7.19 -24.01 37.71
N LYS A 1021 -6.31 -24.15 38.72
CA LYS A 1021 -6.37 -23.44 40.01
C LYS A 1021 -5.01 -22.83 40.38
N ASN A 1022 -4.43 -23.23 41.52
CA ASN A 1022 -3.25 -22.58 42.08
C ASN A 1022 -1.99 -23.41 41.84
N VAL A 1023 -0.85 -22.73 41.79
CA VAL A 1023 0.48 -23.35 41.91
C VAL A 1023 1.10 -22.87 43.22
N ASP A 1024 1.31 -23.80 44.15
CA ASP A 1024 1.84 -23.56 45.49
C ASP A 1024 2.97 -24.56 45.77
N THR A 1025 4.19 -24.21 45.35
CA THR A 1025 5.30 -25.15 45.35
C THR A 1025 6.69 -24.53 45.56
N ASP A 1026 7.64 -25.34 46.02
CA ASP A 1026 9.09 -25.08 45.99
C ASP A 1026 9.78 -25.71 44.75
N GLY A 1027 8.99 -26.20 43.78
CA GLY A 1027 9.49 -26.93 42.62
C GLY A 1027 10.23 -26.08 41.59
N THR A 1028 10.93 -26.75 40.70
CA THR A 1028 11.58 -26.16 39.51
C THR A 1028 10.87 -26.61 38.26
N PHE A 1029 10.62 -25.67 37.36
CA PHE A 1029 10.04 -25.83 36.03
C PHE A 1029 11.09 -25.30 35.05
N THR A 1030 11.53 -26.14 34.12
CA THR A 1030 12.56 -25.83 33.13
C THR A 1030 12.00 -26.15 31.76
N PHE A 1031 12.05 -25.18 30.85
CA PHE A 1031 11.40 -25.28 29.54
C PHE A 1031 12.38 -25.34 28.36
N GLY A 1032 13.66 -25.00 28.51
CA GLY A 1032 14.62 -25.23 27.42
C GLY A 1032 14.51 -24.16 26.32
N ASN A 1033 14.93 -24.45 25.09
CA ASN A 1033 14.77 -23.50 23.99
C ASN A 1033 13.46 -23.72 23.25
N GLY A 1034 12.74 -22.66 22.90
CA GLY A 1034 11.47 -22.68 22.17
C GLY A 1034 10.55 -21.57 22.68
N THR A 1035 9.39 -21.39 22.06
CA THR A 1035 8.35 -20.47 22.53
C THR A 1035 7.43 -21.21 23.50
N ASP A 1036 7.70 -21.06 24.78
CA ASP A 1036 7.01 -21.76 25.85
C ASP A 1036 5.86 -20.93 26.45
N THR A 1037 4.89 -21.63 27.05
CA THR A 1037 3.68 -21.00 27.57
C THR A 1037 3.27 -21.58 28.93
N VAL A 1038 3.03 -20.72 29.90
CA VAL A 1038 2.50 -21.08 31.23
C VAL A 1038 1.20 -20.34 31.51
N ASN A 1039 0.13 -21.09 31.74
CA ASN A 1039 -1.18 -20.54 32.11
C ASN A 1039 -1.66 -21.07 33.47
N ILE A 1040 -1.75 -20.18 34.46
CA ILE A 1040 -2.23 -20.48 35.82
C ILE A 1040 -3.47 -19.63 36.10
N LYS A 1041 -4.65 -20.26 36.04
CA LYS A 1041 -5.94 -19.55 36.20
C LYS A 1041 -6.14 -18.94 37.60
N GLY A 1042 -5.50 -19.51 38.62
CA GLY A 1042 -5.56 -19.05 40.00
C GLY A 1042 -4.34 -18.25 40.42
N THR A 1043 -3.76 -18.59 41.57
CA THR A 1043 -2.61 -17.89 42.15
C THR A 1043 -1.32 -18.69 42.00
N LEU A 1044 -0.25 -18.02 41.56
CA LEU A 1044 1.13 -18.49 41.66
C LEU A 1044 1.72 -18.03 43.00
N LYS A 1045 2.08 -18.99 43.87
CA LYS A 1045 2.56 -18.73 45.23
C LYS A 1045 4.02 -19.12 45.51
N GLY A 1046 4.62 -19.89 44.61
CA GLY A 1046 6.01 -20.33 44.73
C GLY A 1046 6.42 -21.14 43.50
N GLY A 1047 7.73 -21.35 43.36
CA GLY A 1047 8.34 -22.15 42.30
C GLY A 1047 9.42 -21.36 41.56
N ILE A 1048 10.32 -22.07 40.90
CA ILE A 1048 11.31 -21.51 39.99
C ILE A 1048 10.91 -21.90 38.57
N PHE A 1049 10.64 -20.93 37.72
CA PHE A 1049 10.34 -21.08 36.31
C PHE A 1049 11.53 -20.53 35.53
N ALA A 1050 12.12 -21.35 34.67
CA ALA A 1050 13.26 -21.00 33.85
C ALA A 1050 12.95 -21.44 32.42
N PHE A 1051 12.69 -20.45 31.56
CA PHE A 1051 12.21 -20.66 30.20
C PHE A 1051 13.39 -21.01 29.28
N GLY A 1052 14.11 -20.06 28.70
CA GLY A 1052 15.37 -20.34 28.01
C GLY A 1052 15.63 -19.37 26.87
N ASP A 1053 15.77 -19.86 25.64
CA ASP A 1053 15.79 -19.02 24.43
C ASP A 1053 14.43 -19.15 23.72
N GLY A 1054 13.80 -18.05 23.31
CA GLY A 1054 12.53 -18.01 22.58
C GLY A 1054 11.61 -16.92 23.14
N ASP A 1055 10.55 -16.56 22.39
CA ASP A 1055 9.60 -15.53 22.85
C ASP A 1055 8.55 -16.18 23.77
N ASP A 1056 8.75 -16.10 25.09
CA ASP A 1056 8.02 -16.88 26.08
C ASP A 1056 6.84 -16.16 26.72
N SER A 1057 5.84 -16.92 27.19
CA SER A 1057 4.64 -16.31 27.79
C SER A 1057 4.17 -16.92 29.12
N VAL A 1058 3.85 -16.04 30.07
CA VAL A 1058 3.28 -16.41 31.38
C VAL A 1058 1.99 -15.65 31.62
N THR A 1059 0.86 -16.35 31.68
CA THR A 1059 -0.43 -15.79 32.11
C THR A 1059 -0.84 -16.34 33.47
N VAL A 1060 -1.10 -15.44 34.42
CA VAL A 1060 -1.47 -15.82 35.79
C VAL A 1060 -2.63 -14.99 36.33
N GLY A 1061 -3.48 -15.62 37.14
CA GLY A 1061 -4.52 -14.90 37.87
C GLY A 1061 -3.92 -13.95 38.91
N SER A 1062 -3.05 -14.41 39.80
CA SER A 1062 -2.34 -13.49 40.72
C SER A 1062 -0.99 -14.05 41.10
N ILE A 1063 -0.02 -13.18 41.34
CA ILE A 1063 1.28 -13.58 41.88
C ILE A 1063 1.35 -13.10 43.33
N LEU A 1064 1.51 -14.04 44.26
CA LEU A 1064 1.60 -13.74 45.68
C LEU A 1064 2.80 -14.42 46.30
N LYS A 1065 3.49 -13.69 47.16
CA LYS A 1065 4.60 -14.23 47.93
C LYS A 1065 4.10 -15.23 48.96
N SER A 1066 4.59 -16.48 48.91
CA SER A 1066 4.43 -17.42 50.02
C SER A 1066 5.35 -17.05 51.19
N GLY A 1067 4.95 -17.44 52.40
CA GLY A 1067 5.76 -17.23 53.62
C GLY A 1067 6.98 -18.15 53.71
N THR A 1068 7.04 -19.20 52.88
CA THR A 1068 8.09 -20.22 52.84
C THR A 1068 8.72 -20.36 51.45
N ASP A 1069 7.94 -20.14 50.40
CA ASP A 1069 8.27 -20.48 49.02
C ASP A 1069 8.39 -19.15 48.25
N ASN A 1070 9.48 -18.93 47.50
CA ASN A 1070 9.62 -17.71 46.70
C ASN A 1070 9.33 -18.02 45.23
N VAL A 1071 8.49 -17.20 44.61
CA VAL A 1071 8.33 -17.20 43.15
C VAL A 1071 9.64 -16.70 42.55
N LYS A 1072 10.13 -17.40 41.53
CA LYS A 1072 11.19 -16.93 40.64
C LYS A 1072 10.79 -17.25 39.21
N ILE A 1073 10.85 -16.26 38.34
CA ILE A 1073 10.59 -16.38 36.92
C ILE A 1073 11.79 -15.78 36.21
N ASP A 1074 12.41 -16.57 35.36
CA ASP A 1074 13.53 -16.20 34.49
C ASP A 1074 13.07 -16.51 33.07
N MET A 1075 12.76 -15.47 32.30
CA MET A 1075 12.18 -15.61 30.96
C MET A 1075 13.27 -15.91 29.92
N GLY A 1076 14.47 -15.34 30.07
CA GLY A 1076 15.64 -15.76 29.32
C GLY A 1076 15.94 -14.85 28.14
N ASN A 1077 16.15 -15.41 26.95
CA ASN A 1077 16.44 -14.62 25.75
C ASN A 1077 15.22 -14.65 24.81
N GLY A 1078 14.72 -13.51 24.37
CA GLY A 1078 13.53 -13.41 23.53
C GLY A 1078 12.73 -12.17 23.90
N ASP A 1079 11.71 -11.84 23.11
CA ASP A 1079 10.78 -10.77 23.45
C ASP A 1079 9.64 -11.36 24.31
N ASP A 1080 9.84 -11.40 25.63
CA ASP A 1080 9.00 -12.19 26.54
C ASP A 1080 7.79 -11.44 27.11
N VAL A 1081 6.74 -12.19 27.47
CA VAL A 1081 5.47 -11.63 27.95
C VAL A 1081 5.00 -12.23 29.28
N ILE A 1082 4.69 -11.37 30.26
CA ILE A 1082 4.00 -11.77 31.50
C ILE A 1082 2.69 -11.01 31.66
N THR A 1083 1.57 -11.72 31.74
CA THR A 1083 0.23 -11.15 31.94
C THR A 1083 -0.35 -11.52 33.30
N VAL A 1084 -0.78 -10.51 34.07
CA VAL A 1084 -1.47 -10.69 35.36
C VAL A 1084 -2.90 -10.18 35.28
N THR A 1085 -3.87 -11.06 35.55
CA THR A 1085 -5.31 -10.79 35.29
C THR A 1085 -6.18 -10.60 36.53
N GLY A 1086 -5.66 -10.88 37.73
CA GLY A 1086 -6.42 -10.83 39.00
C GLY A 1086 -6.14 -9.56 39.80
N THR A 1087 -5.84 -9.69 41.10
CA THR A 1087 -5.80 -8.52 42.02
C THR A 1087 -4.52 -8.42 42.84
N GLY A 1088 -3.58 -9.36 42.69
CA GLY A 1088 -2.35 -9.39 43.47
C GLY A 1088 -1.11 -9.52 42.61
N PHE A 1089 -0.15 -8.63 42.84
CA PHE A 1089 1.21 -8.70 42.30
C PHE A 1089 2.21 -8.50 43.45
N ASN A 1090 2.78 -9.60 43.94
CA ASN A 1090 3.83 -9.59 44.95
C ASN A 1090 4.73 -10.83 44.80
N THR A 1091 5.91 -10.68 44.22
CA THR A 1091 6.88 -11.76 44.02
C THR A 1091 8.01 -11.74 45.06
N GLY A 1092 8.25 -10.59 45.69
CA GLY A 1092 9.49 -10.31 46.44
C GLY A 1092 10.57 -9.69 45.54
N ASN A 1093 11.68 -9.25 46.12
CA ASN A 1093 12.65 -8.43 45.38
C ASN A 1093 13.37 -9.20 44.25
N GLY A 1094 13.28 -8.71 43.00
CA GLY A 1094 13.95 -9.24 41.80
C GLY A 1094 13.63 -10.71 41.54
N ALA A 1095 12.37 -11.06 41.74
CA ALA A 1095 11.90 -12.42 41.55
C ALA A 1095 11.46 -12.69 40.11
N ILE A 1096 11.27 -11.65 39.29
CA ILE A 1096 11.05 -11.77 37.86
C ILE A 1096 12.25 -11.15 37.15
N ASN A 1097 12.77 -11.86 36.15
CA ASN A 1097 13.80 -11.40 35.23
C ASN A 1097 13.25 -11.64 33.83
N GLY A 1098 13.17 -10.60 32.99
CA GLY A 1098 12.87 -10.77 31.56
C GLY A 1098 14.08 -11.42 30.90
N GLY A 1099 15.07 -10.63 30.54
CA GLY A 1099 16.42 -11.13 30.26
C GLY A 1099 17.05 -10.37 29.10
N GLU A 1100 17.39 -11.05 28.02
CA GLU A 1100 17.80 -10.38 26.77
C GLU A 1100 16.61 -10.30 25.81
N GLY A 1101 16.30 -9.11 25.29
CA GLY A 1101 15.17 -8.92 24.36
C GLY A 1101 14.37 -7.68 24.73
N ASN A 1102 13.13 -7.59 24.29
CA ASN A 1102 12.17 -6.53 24.64
C ASN A 1102 11.02 -7.12 25.46
N ASP A 1103 11.20 -7.18 26.77
CA ASP A 1103 10.28 -7.88 27.66
C ASP A 1103 9.13 -7.00 28.11
N THR A 1104 7.94 -7.58 28.19
CA THR A 1104 6.70 -6.87 28.51
C THR A 1104 5.93 -7.49 29.68
N ILE A 1105 5.57 -6.67 30.66
CA ILE A 1105 4.60 -7.05 31.71
C ILE A 1105 3.27 -6.33 31.48
N PHE A 1106 2.20 -7.10 31.29
CA PHE A 1106 0.82 -6.64 31.22
C PHE A 1106 0.12 -6.70 32.57
N LEU A 1107 -0.40 -5.55 33.01
CA LEU A 1107 -1.23 -5.40 34.21
C LEU A 1107 -2.71 -5.30 33.80
N HIS A 1108 -3.35 -6.44 33.53
CA HIS A 1108 -4.75 -6.51 33.05
C HIS A 1108 -5.80 -6.75 34.15
N GLY A 1109 -5.37 -6.86 35.40
CA GLY A 1109 -6.22 -7.08 36.56
C GLY A 1109 -6.95 -5.83 37.08
N ALA A 1110 -7.52 -5.92 38.28
CA ALA A 1110 -8.16 -4.79 38.94
C ALA A 1110 -7.25 -4.19 40.04
N ASP A 1111 -6.89 -2.92 39.90
CA ASP A 1111 -6.08 -2.13 40.84
C ASP A 1111 -4.73 -2.80 41.18
N LEU A 1112 -4.06 -3.34 40.17
CA LEU A 1112 -2.76 -3.97 40.31
C LEU A 1112 -1.69 -2.93 40.64
N LYS A 1113 -0.77 -3.33 41.51
CA LYS A 1113 0.38 -2.53 41.90
C LYS A 1113 1.67 -3.28 41.64
N LEU A 1114 2.45 -2.83 40.67
CA LEU A 1114 3.82 -3.26 40.44
C LEU A 1114 4.79 -2.31 41.16
N ASP A 1115 5.78 -2.91 41.82
CA ASP A 1115 6.92 -2.20 42.39
C ASP A 1115 8.15 -2.72 41.67
N MET A 1116 8.91 -1.86 40.99
CA MET A 1116 10.02 -2.29 40.13
C MET A 1116 11.14 -2.98 40.91
N SER A 1117 11.16 -2.89 42.25
CA SER A 1117 12.04 -3.74 43.06
C SER A 1117 11.79 -5.24 42.87
N GLN A 1118 10.67 -5.64 42.26
CA GLN A 1118 10.25 -7.02 42.06
C GLN A 1118 10.70 -7.63 40.73
N VAL A 1119 11.12 -6.80 39.78
CA VAL A 1119 11.49 -7.18 38.41
C VAL A 1119 12.92 -6.74 38.10
N LEU A 1120 13.51 -7.29 37.04
CA LEU A 1120 14.82 -6.98 36.46
C LEU A 1120 14.70 -7.21 34.95
N ASN A 1121 15.44 -6.45 34.14
CA ASN A 1121 15.48 -6.61 32.69
C ASN A 1121 14.07 -6.69 32.08
N VAL A 1122 13.25 -5.66 32.29
CA VAL A 1122 11.94 -5.53 31.66
C VAL A 1122 11.82 -4.13 31.08
N GLU A 1123 11.77 -4.04 29.75
CA GLU A 1123 11.72 -2.80 28.99
C GLU A 1123 10.34 -2.16 29.04
N THR A 1124 9.26 -2.95 29.04
CA THR A 1124 7.90 -2.43 28.89
C THR A 1124 6.97 -2.87 30.01
N ILE A 1125 6.29 -1.91 30.63
CA ILE A 1125 5.12 -2.16 31.49
C ILE A 1125 3.88 -1.57 30.83
N ASP A 1126 2.90 -2.42 30.54
CA ASP A 1126 1.65 -2.02 29.91
C ASP A 1126 0.47 -2.15 30.88
N MET A 1127 -0.15 -1.01 31.18
CA MET A 1127 -1.33 -0.89 32.03
C MET A 1127 -2.63 -0.69 31.23
N ARG A 1128 -2.55 -0.58 29.89
CA ARG A 1128 -3.70 -0.29 29.05
C ARG A 1128 -4.72 -1.43 29.11
N THR A 1129 -6.00 -1.07 29.11
CA THR A 1129 -7.09 -2.04 29.18
C THR A 1129 -7.41 -2.60 27.79
N ILE A 1130 -6.72 -3.65 27.36
CA ILE A 1130 -6.94 -4.20 26.01
C ILE A 1130 -8.24 -5.03 25.92
N THR A 1131 -8.83 -5.49 27.04
CA THR A 1131 -10.24 -5.93 27.07
C THR A 1131 -10.69 -6.22 28.51
N GLY A 1132 -11.68 -5.47 29.03
CA GLY A 1132 -12.40 -5.83 30.26
C GLY A 1132 -11.74 -5.50 31.61
N GLY A 1133 -10.54 -4.92 31.64
CA GLY A 1133 -9.96 -4.34 32.86
C GLY A 1133 -10.70 -3.04 33.25
N THR A 1134 -11.08 -2.88 34.52
CA THR A 1134 -11.82 -1.69 35.02
C THR A 1134 -11.14 -1.01 36.21
N GLY A 1135 -9.85 -1.26 36.43
CA GLY A 1135 -9.10 -0.77 37.59
C GLY A 1135 -8.00 0.21 37.20
N ASN A 1136 -7.63 1.08 38.14
CA ASN A 1136 -6.56 2.06 37.95
C ASN A 1136 -5.24 1.44 38.38
N GLN A 1137 -4.35 1.14 37.43
CA GLN A 1137 -3.12 0.43 37.74
C GLN A 1137 -2.04 1.39 38.25
N LYS A 1138 -1.07 0.80 38.96
CA LYS A 1138 0.05 1.56 39.52
C LYS A 1138 1.39 0.88 39.33
N VAL A 1139 2.34 1.62 38.77
CA VAL A 1139 3.76 1.25 38.72
C VAL A 1139 4.54 2.20 39.64
N ALA A 1140 5.39 1.65 40.49
CA ALA A 1140 6.23 2.43 41.41
C ALA A 1140 7.69 2.01 41.33
N PHE A 1141 8.62 2.97 41.32
CA PHE A 1141 10.05 2.71 41.31
C PHE A 1141 10.86 3.84 41.91
N THR A 1142 12.10 3.52 42.30
CA THR A 1142 13.17 4.47 42.61
C THR A 1142 14.34 4.26 41.66
N LEU A 1143 15.30 5.19 41.60
CA LEU A 1143 16.53 4.96 40.84
C LEU A 1143 17.25 3.67 41.28
N ALA A 1144 17.23 3.37 42.59
CA ALA A 1144 17.88 2.18 43.11
C ALA A 1144 17.21 0.87 42.65
N ASP A 1145 15.93 0.92 42.24
CA ASP A 1145 15.22 -0.22 41.71
C ASP A 1145 15.61 -0.50 40.25
N LEU A 1146 15.90 0.55 39.46
CA LEU A 1146 16.34 0.42 38.06
C LEU A 1146 17.83 0.11 37.91
N GLN A 1147 18.66 0.41 38.92
CA GLN A 1147 20.11 0.20 38.88
C GLN A 1147 20.58 -1.02 39.69
N ARG A 1148 19.70 -2.00 39.83
CA ARG A 1148 19.99 -3.20 40.63
C ARG A 1148 21.06 -4.04 39.94
N THR A 1149 21.87 -4.75 40.74
CA THR A 1149 22.84 -5.70 40.18
C THR A 1149 22.10 -6.80 39.42
N GLY A 1150 22.45 -6.96 38.14
CA GLY A 1150 21.79 -7.90 37.23
C GLY A 1150 20.78 -7.24 36.29
N ASP A 1151 20.44 -5.97 36.52
CA ASP A 1151 19.67 -5.15 35.59
C ASP A 1151 20.64 -4.50 34.59
N SER A 1152 20.44 -4.73 33.30
CA SER A 1152 21.24 -4.17 32.21
C SER A 1152 20.50 -3.13 31.37
N ILE A 1153 19.20 -2.97 31.59
CA ILE A 1153 18.38 -2.02 30.83
C ILE A 1153 18.64 -0.61 31.33
N THR A 1154 18.58 0.36 30.42
CA THR A 1154 18.64 1.79 30.77
C THR A 1154 17.42 2.56 30.27
N LYS A 1155 16.48 1.86 29.64
CA LYS A 1155 15.25 2.41 29.07
C LYS A 1155 14.05 1.64 29.58
N LEU A 1156 13.09 2.35 30.13
CA LEU A 1156 11.83 1.79 30.61
C LEU A 1156 10.65 2.50 29.96
N TYR A 1157 9.80 1.76 29.28
CA TYR A 1157 8.57 2.21 28.65
C TYR A 1157 7.38 1.85 29.53
N ILE A 1158 6.55 2.84 29.86
CA ILE A 1158 5.34 2.64 30.66
C ILE A 1158 4.14 3.15 29.86
N LYS A 1159 3.24 2.24 29.51
CA LYS A 1159 2.01 2.48 28.76
C LYS A 1159 0.81 2.46 29.71
N GLY A 1160 -0.16 3.35 29.51
CA GLY A 1160 -1.33 3.46 30.37
C GLY A 1160 -2.25 4.62 29.97
N ASP A 1161 -3.36 4.77 30.69
CA ASP A 1161 -4.35 5.83 30.48
C ASP A 1161 -4.46 6.82 31.66
N ALA A 1162 -5.40 7.77 31.58
CA ALA A 1162 -5.61 8.81 32.58
C ALA A 1162 -6.16 8.31 33.93
N GLY A 1163 -6.53 7.04 34.06
CA GLY A 1163 -6.82 6.37 35.32
C GLY A 1163 -5.56 5.84 36.02
N ASP A 1164 -4.53 5.49 35.24
CA ASP A 1164 -3.31 4.85 35.74
C ASP A 1164 -2.35 5.84 36.41
N THR A 1165 -1.43 5.31 37.21
CA THR A 1165 -0.47 6.11 37.98
C THR A 1165 0.95 5.55 37.93
N VAL A 1166 1.90 6.38 37.53
CA VAL A 1166 3.34 6.16 37.77
C VAL A 1166 3.77 6.93 39.01
N ASP A 1167 4.40 6.24 39.96
CA ASP A 1167 4.93 6.80 41.21
C ASP A 1167 6.47 6.72 41.20
N PHE A 1168 7.11 7.88 41.06
CA PHE A 1168 8.58 8.01 41.04
C PHE A 1168 9.25 7.76 42.41
N GLY A 1169 8.47 7.36 43.42
CA GLY A 1169 8.95 6.74 44.65
C GLY A 1169 9.27 7.70 45.81
N ASN A 1170 9.51 7.07 46.97
CA ASN A 1170 10.04 7.65 48.23
C ASN A 1170 9.13 8.59 49.06
N ASN A 1171 7.81 8.35 49.05
CA ASN A 1171 6.79 9.22 49.69
C ASN A 1171 6.22 8.75 51.06
N ASN A 1172 6.86 7.84 51.80
CA ASN A 1172 6.29 7.24 53.03
C ASN A 1172 4.85 6.68 52.84
N GLY A 1173 4.46 6.35 51.60
CA GLY A 1173 3.20 5.68 51.29
C GLY A 1173 1.91 6.51 51.36
N ASN A 1174 1.95 7.85 51.35
CA ASN A 1174 0.71 8.65 51.41
C ASN A 1174 0.26 9.29 50.08
N GLY A 1175 1.05 9.21 49.01
CA GLY A 1175 0.68 9.69 47.67
C GLY A 1175 0.21 11.15 47.55
N THR A 1176 0.44 12.01 48.55
CA THR A 1176 -0.18 13.35 48.62
C THR A 1176 0.83 14.50 48.64
N ASN A 1177 2.13 14.24 48.42
CA ASN A 1177 3.19 15.22 48.73
C ASN A 1177 4.25 15.49 47.65
N ASN A 1178 4.05 15.08 46.41
CA ASN A 1178 4.94 15.45 45.31
C ASN A 1178 4.18 16.32 44.31
N ALA A 1179 4.15 17.62 44.58
CA ALA A 1179 3.73 18.56 43.55
C ALA A 1179 4.88 18.69 42.54
N ALA A 1180 4.60 18.42 41.27
CA ALA A 1180 5.48 18.76 40.18
C ALA A 1180 5.91 20.23 40.31
N ARG A 1181 7.20 20.52 40.11
CA ARG A 1181 7.72 21.89 40.08
C ARG A 1181 8.34 22.18 38.72
N THR A 1182 8.39 23.45 38.34
CA THR A 1182 9.11 23.89 37.15
C THR A 1182 10.51 24.36 37.55
N ASP A 1183 11.54 23.87 36.88
CA ASP A 1183 12.93 24.30 37.07
C ASP A 1183 13.20 25.69 36.46
N SER A 1184 14.44 26.17 36.54
CA SER A 1184 14.82 27.48 35.98
C SER A 1184 14.84 27.55 34.45
N ASN A 1185 14.82 26.41 33.77
CA ASN A 1185 14.81 26.28 32.30
C ASN A 1185 13.40 26.04 31.76
N GLY A 1186 12.41 25.83 32.63
CA GLY A 1186 11.01 25.56 32.24
C GLY A 1186 10.61 24.08 32.29
N ASN A 1187 11.48 23.19 32.76
CA ASN A 1187 11.25 21.74 32.78
C ASN A 1187 10.46 21.30 34.01
N THR A 1188 9.60 20.29 33.86
CA THR A 1188 8.81 19.71 34.96
C THR A 1188 9.65 18.69 35.75
N GLU A 1189 9.75 18.85 37.07
CA GLU A 1189 10.52 17.99 37.98
C GLU A 1189 9.62 17.36 39.06
N TYR A 1190 9.85 16.07 39.35
CA TYR A 1190 9.22 15.28 40.42
C TYR A 1190 10.27 14.87 41.46
N TRP A 1191 9.93 14.91 42.76
CA TRP A 1191 10.91 14.70 43.82
C TRP A 1191 11.13 13.22 44.18
N ASP A 1192 12.41 12.85 44.32
CA ASP A 1192 12.84 11.62 44.99
C ASP A 1192 13.48 11.98 46.34
N ASN A 1193 12.82 11.61 47.45
CA ASN A 1193 13.14 12.06 48.80
C ASN A 1193 14.34 11.34 49.44
N GLY A 1194 15.53 11.51 48.87
CA GLY A 1194 16.79 10.96 49.42
C GLY A 1194 17.55 11.88 50.41
N GLY A 1195 17.09 13.11 50.68
CA GLY A 1195 17.86 14.13 51.41
C GLY A 1195 17.20 14.67 52.69
N THR A 1196 18.01 15.03 53.70
CA THR A 1196 17.52 15.75 54.89
C THR A 1196 16.90 17.10 54.47
N ARG A 1197 15.68 17.37 54.97
CA ARG A 1197 14.79 18.51 54.61
C ARG A 1197 15.37 19.94 54.72
N GLU A 1198 16.64 20.10 55.11
CA GLU A 1198 17.19 21.40 55.53
C GLU A 1198 17.74 22.28 54.38
N ILE A 1199 17.95 21.75 53.17
CA ILE A 1199 18.41 22.57 52.02
C ILE A 1199 17.67 22.17 50.72
N LYS A 1200 16.73 23.02 50.28
CA LYS A 1200 15.85 22.80 49.09
C LYS A 1200 16.56 22.80 47.72
N ASN A 1201 17.84 23.19 47.68
CA ASN A 1201 18.58 23.41 46.41
C ASN A 1201 19.45 22.22 46.00
N ASN A 1202 19.33 21.06 46.65
CA ASN A 1202 20.23 19.93 46.49
C ASN A 1202 19.45 18.59 46.52
N TRP A 1203 18.25 18.57 45.92
CA TRP A 1203 17.36 17.41 45.89
C TRP A 1203 17.60 16.59 44.63
N ALA A 1204 17.38 15.29 44.74
CA ALA A 1204 17.32 14.42 43.58
C ALA A 1204 15.91 14.46 42.98
N VAL A 1205 15.82 14.48 41.66
CA VAL A 1205 14.55 14.67 40.95
C VAL A 1205 14.50 13.81 39.69
N TRP A 1206 13.29 13.44 39.27
CA TRP A 1206 13.00 13.01 37.92
C TRP A 1206 12.57 14.22 37.10
N GLU A 1207 13.35 14.55 36.07
CA GLU A 1207 13.14 15.73 35.22
C GLU A 1207 12.58 15.30 33.87
N LYS A 1208 11.47 15.91 33.42
CA LYS A 1208 10.98 15.77 32.05
C LYS A 1208 11.98 16.43 31.11
N THR A 1209 12.64 15.63 30.28
CA THR A 1209 13.72 16.06 29.36
C THR A 1209 13.33 15.94 27.89
N GLY A 1210 12.24 15.26 27.58
CA GLY A 1210 11.65 15.19 26.24
C GLY A 1210 10.12 15.07 26.31
N SER A 1211 9.46 15.47 25.23
CA SER A 1211 8.01 15.38 25.02
C SER A 1211 7.80 15.02 23.55
N ASP A 1212 6.64 14.47 23.23
CA ASP A 1212 6.19 14.22 21.86
C ASP A 1212 7.14 13.27 21.10
N ILE A 1213 7.77 12.37 21.85
CA ILE A 1213 8.65 11.33 21.31
C ILE A 1213 7.75 10.20 20.85
N VAL A 1214 7.77 9.89 19.57
CA VAL A 1214 7.02 8.78 18.98
C VAL A 1214 7.94 7.56 18.90
N GLU A 1215 7.54 6.47 19.54
CA GLU A 1215 8.22 5.18 19.47
C GLU A 1215 7.15 4.08 19.42
N ASN A 1216 7.22 3.20 18.42
CA ASN A 1216 6.23 2.16 18.14
C ASN A 1216 4.78 2.68 18.15
N GLY A 1217 4.53 3.79 17.45
CA GLY A 1217 3.20 4.41 17.34
C GLY A 1217 2.70 5.14 18.60
N ILE A 1218 3.40 5.04 19.74
CA ILE A 1218 2.98 5.65 21.00
C ILE A 1218 3.75 6.94 21.28
N VAL A 1219 3.05 7.95 21.82
CA VAL A 1219 3.64 9.23 22.19
C VAL A 1219 4.02 9.26 23.68
N TYR A 1220 5.30 9.50 23.93
CA TYR A 1220 5.91 9.47 25.25
C TYR A 1220 6.43 10.83 25.70
N ASP A 1221 6.33 11.05 27.02
CA ASP A 1221 7.15 11.98 27.75
C ASP A 1221 8.38 11.25 28.31
N LYS A 1222 9.57 11.82 28.09
CA LYS A 1222 10.84 11.25 28.57
C LYS A 1222 11.31 11.91 29.85
N TYR A 1223 11.62 11.08 30.85
CA TYR A 1223 12.11 11.47 32.17
C TYR A 1223 13.50 10.90 32.42
N THR A 1224 14.39 11.72 32.98
CA THR A 1224 15.73 11.28 33.42
C THR A 1224 15.95 11.66 34.87
N TYR A 1225 16.79 10.89 35.57
CA TYR A 1225 17.10 11.15 36.96
C TYR A 1225 18.25 12.15 37.11
N LYS A 1226 18.05 13.17 37.94
CA LYS A 1226 19.05 14.19 38.26
C LYS A 1226 19.35 14.16 39.75
N GLY A 1227 20.58 13.80 40.08
CA GLY A 1227 21.05 13.68 41.44
C GLY A 1227 21.19 15.04 42.16
N PRO A 1228 21.43 15.02 43.48
CA PRO A 1228 21.45 16.21 44.32
C PRO A 1228 22.57 17.20 43.98
N THR A 1229 23.61 16.77 43.26
CA THR A 1229 24.73 17.61 42.79
C THR A 1229 24.61 18.00 41.31
N GLY A 1230 23.47 17.73 40.68
CA GLY A 1230 23.21 18.04 39.27
C GLY A 1230 23.78 17.05 38.26
N GLN A 1231 24.27 15.88 38.71
CA GLN A 1231 24.65 14.80 37.79
C GLN A 1231 23.37 14.19 37.20
N VAL A 1232 23.33 14.04 35.88
CA VAL A 1232 22.27 13.33 35.16
C VAL A 1232 22.65 11.86 35.10
N ASN A 1233 21.70 10.97 35.40
CA ASN A 1233 21.85 9.54 35.24
C ASN A 1233 21.51 9.13 33.80
N ASP A 1234 22.06 8.00 33.35
CA ASP A 1234 21.81 7.44 32.03
C ASP A 1234 20.47 6.67 31.95
N GLU A 1235 19.74 6.50 33.07
CA GLU A 1235 18.37 5.95 33.07
C GLU A 1235 17.36 6.88 32.37
N GLU A 1236 16.63 6.33 31.40
CA GLU A 1236 15.60 7.00 30.62
C GLU A 1236 14.25 6.31 30.81
N VAL A 1237 13.26 7.03 31.35
CA VAL A 1237 11.90 6.50 31.51
C VAL A 1237 10.96 7.22 30.55
N TYR A 1238 10.30 6.44 29.70
CA TYR A 1238 9.34 6.89 28.70
C TYR A 1238 7.94 6.58 29.21
N ILE A 1239 7.19 7.61 29.59
CA ILE A 1239 5.83 7.47 30.13
C ILE A 1239 4.86 7.97 29.07
N GLN A 1240 3.90 7.13 28.70
CA GLN A 1240 2.89 7.49 27.72
C GLN A 1240 2.12 8.75 28.17
N GLN A 1241 1.91 9.69 27.24
CA GLN A 1241 1.18 10.91 27.54
C GLN A 1241 -0.26 10.60 27.98
N GLY A 1242 -0.72 11.27 29.04
CA GLY A 1242 -2.04 11.07 29.63
C GLY A 1242 -2.03 10.29 30.95
N VAL A 1243 -0.97 9.53 31.25
CA VAL A 1243 -0.82 8.81 32.53
C VAL A 1243 -0.60 9.79 33.69
N ASN A 1244 -1.19 9.51 34.87
CA ASN A 1244 -0.92 10.33 36.05
C ASN A 1244 0.47 10.04 36.60
N ILE A 1245 1.21 11.10 36.94
CA ILE A 1245 2.56 10.99 37.51
C ILE A 1245 2.55 11.64 38.89
N ILE A 1246 3.07 10.93 39.90
CA ILE A 1246 3.17 11.39 41.30
C ILE A 1246 4.56 11.21 41.91
#